data_AF-A0AAW2HHL6-F1
#
_entry.id   AF-A0AAW2HHL6-F1
#
_cell.length_a   1.000
_cell.length_b   1.000
_cell.length_c   1.000
_cell.angle_alpha   90.00
_cell.angle_beta   90.00
_cell.angle_gamma   90.00
#
_symmetry.space_group_name_H-M   'P 1'
#
loop_
_entity.id
_entity.type
_entity.pdbx_description
1 polymer ?
#
loop_
_entity_poly.entity_id
_entity_poly.type
_entity_poly.pdbx_seq_one_letter_code
_entity_poly.pdbx_strand_id
1 'polypeptide(L)'
;MDVDRLRLGSVPLAPDTVLWFEFLLDSTLLEKHLSKPNPDPKPVELMIKFLTVDDKEKICLDEEGEELESELSNSKFNKRSLAIKILAVKVFAFLHWDLANLDSMLPPVLQVSLLDSILYISTEDEFCIHTHNSKDFSQWDKQAIFAITLYHRWVLKAYTTLSLITKQTFPCKQIPGLKDPNDTANKKEKDLLDQLDMQKGISVEFLRKILGRISTVTVPTIDSFVQLTEDSTDINVKWTDGVEISAEEFQCQLAYELGCYSFYEEDYVMAEMDFASCLDLYQKKDDFQKKIPFCVLDKAKLDEYCKALRINYSTSVGEKSLLEKFRNSIKDGYNGIMQILQEDNVKREIPLNDRTMLEVDIQVAMCKGTDTVTKDTLFKIQILNTLRRVMTNEIMVVNFAQILRSAGDKGVDFFLVSLKSLLPEIGVKERTNIKYFLLDSMLRDLSWADRSSMTLASIFLENGNIKNLFTEDEISDINWKIGVSDNEFEEFTATNSNDVPVQLISRSPRLEIMNIQQQLIQSYDTSNIKNLLTKLCSKDPTKSWWKLNNKWDLPIPLQSVVMTLTKGYIQDLVYILLAKSRELSNNKDFRRSILLLENTEKEVEESSAISRNTFYKLNRLIDWEILLVQINQYLEEYPENNIDPGQLISSCKSCLAALQSGDSVIPRLEVMENCALALLNLGEWEMLTAMDKRWTYLELAAAIAYACQDINKHKGSKKISRDAWDLILPVFGPAPPTKRSASGATVSPTGSNLTKNCLVNFLLKLRESNCLTVVISLLARLHNVLKDEPSLEISCQYIGLWPAVVSNSNSYSSRSVAEVLTHVTLQALKFMPNHFPFLKVLGDINFCLK
;
A
#
# COMPACT_ATOMS: atom_id res chain seq x y z
N MET A 1 55.86 21.59 16.03
CA MET A 1 55.98 21.56 14.57
C MET A 1 55.39 20.23 14.14
N ASP A 2 54.06 20.21 13.99
CA ASP A 2 53.32 19.00 13.61
C ASP A 2 53.24 18.94 12.09
N VAL A 3 53.86 17.90 11.55
CA VAL A 3 53.92 17.62 10.12
C VAL A 3 52.65 16.83 9.75
N ASP A 4 51.83 17.43 8.89
CA ASP A 4 50.63 16.83 8.29
C ASP A 4 50.96 15.49 7.62
N ARG A 5 50.50 14.39 8.23
CA ARG A 5 50.64 13.00 7.73
C ARG A 5 49.43 12.55 6.90
N LEU A 6 48.86 13.43 6.08
CA LEU A 6 47.69 13.11 5.24
C LEU A 6 47.84 13.55 3.77
N ARG A 7 49.02 13.38 3.18
CA ARG A 7 49.12 13.23 1.72
C ARG A 7 49.36 11.76 1.39
N LEU A 8 48.34 11.12 0.82
CA LEU A 8 48.49 9.85 0.11
C LEU A 8 49.47 10.07 -1.05
N GLY A 9 50.69 9.54 -0.92
CA GLY A 9 51.61 9.43 -2.05
C GLY A 9 51.01 8.50 -3.11
N SER A 10 51.16 8.85 -4.38
CA SER A 10 50.74 8.03 -5.52
C SER A 10 51.29 6.61 -5.39
N VAL A 11 50.39 5.64 -5.25
CA VAL A 11 50.73 4.21 -5.24
C VAL A 11 51.46 3.86 -6.55
N PRO A 12 52.59 3.14 -6.52
CA PRO A 12 53.24 2.65 -7.74
C PRO A 12 52.25 1.79 -8.54
N LEU A 13 52.11 2.03 -9.84
CA LEU A 13 51.29 1.17 -10.70
C LEU A 13 51.79 -0.28 -10.58
N ALA A 14 50.87 -1.24 -10.53
CA ALA A 14 51.22 -2.64 -10.52
C ALA A 14 51.98 -2.98 -11.82
N PRO A 15 53.00 -3.86 -11.77
CA PRO A 15 53.86 -4.15 -12.92
C PRO A 15 53.12 -4.75 -14.12
N ASP A 16 51.91 -5.26 -13.92
CA ASP A 16 51.07 -5.88 -14.96
C ASP A 16 49.98 -4.93 -15.53
N THR A 17 49.89 -3.68 -15.04
CA THR A 17 48.88 -2.72 -15.51
C THR A 17 49.30 -2.09 -16.84
N VAL A 18 48.61 -2.45 -17.92
CA VAL A 18 48.84 -1.90 -19.27
C VAL A 18 48.19 -0.53 -19.39
N LEU A 19 48.97 0.50 -19.72
CA LEU A 19 48.46 1.86 -19.94
C LEU A 19 47.79 2.01 -21.32
N TRP A 20 46.82 2.92 -21.44
CA TRP A 20 46.02 3.05 -22.67
C TRP A 20 46.86 3.38 -23.92
N PHE A 21 47.96 4.13 -23.76
CA PHE A 21 48.82 4.51 -24.87
C PHE A 21 49.76 3.37 -25.31
N GLU A 22 49.97 2.34 -24.48
CA GLU A 22 50.79 1.18 -24.86
C GLU A 22 50.14 0.39 -26.01
N PHE A 23 48.81 0.41 -26.10
CA PHE A 23 48.07 -0.13 -27.25
C PHE A 23 48.32 0.65 -28.54
N LEU A 24 48.77 1.92 -28.46
CA LEU A 24 49.21 2.67 -29.63
C LEU A 24 50.62 2.27 -30.09
N LEU A 25 51.43 1.68 -29.21
CA LEU A 25 52.83 1.33 -29.47
C LEU A 25 53.00 -0.09 -30.01
N ASP A 26 52.20 -1.05 -29.55
CA ASP A 26 52.21 -2.45 -30.02
C ASP A 26 50.83 -2.84 -30.56
N SER A 27 50.77 -3.07 -31.88
CA SER A 27 49.54 -3.43 -32.60
C SER A 27 48.99 -4.81 -32.24
N THR A 28 49.80 -5.69 -31.66
CA THR A 28 49.39 -7.03 -31.21
C THR A 28 48.95 -7.06 -29.75
N LEU A 29 49.21 -5.99 -28.98
CA LEU A 29 48.96 -5.95 -27.55
C LEU A 29 47.46 -5.96 -27.22
N LEU A 30 46.64 -5.27 -28.01
CA LEU A 30 45.20 -5.16 -27.76
C LEU A 30 44.51 -6.53 -27.80
N GLU A 31 44.75 -7.31 -28.85
CA GLU A 31 44.14 -8.63 -29.01
C GLU A 31 44.63 -9.63 -27.94
N LYS A 32 45.94 -9.64 -27.66
CA LYS A 32 46.53 -10.45 -26.58
C LYS A 32 45.94 -10.08 -25.22
N HIS A 33 45.68 -8.80 -24.98
CA HIS A 33 45.09 -8.32 -23.73
C HIS A 33 43.63 -8.75 -23.61
N LEU A 34 42.81 -8.52 -24.64
CA LEU A 34 41.40 -8.88 -24.65
C LEU A 34 41.17 -10.40 -24.55
N SER A 35 42.12 -11.22 -24.99
CA SER A 35 42.07 -12.68 -24.91
C SER A 35 42.38 -13.26 -23.51
N LYS A 36 42.77 -12.42 -22.53
CA LYS A 36 43.00 -12.87 -21.14
C LYS A 36 41.68 -13.25 -20.45
N PRO A 37 41.69 -14.18 -19.47
CA PRO A 37 40.47 -14.57 -18.76
C PRO A 37 39.87 -13.44 -17.89
N ASN A 38 40.69 -12.49 -17.44
CA ASN A 38 40.24 -11.30 -16.71
C ASN A 38 41.15 -10.10 -17.09
N PRO A 39 40.89 -9.45 -18.24
CA PRO A 39 41.69 -8.31 -18.68
C PRO A 39 41.47 -7.11 -17.75
N ASP A 40 42.57 -6.52 -17.26
CA ASP A 40 42.58 -5.27 -16.49
C ASP A 40 43.49 -4.24 -17.20
N PRO A 41 42.96 -3.15 -17.77
CA PRO A 41 41.54 -2.73 -17.77
C PRO A 41 40.63 -3.62 -18.63
N LYS A 42 39.34 -3.68 -18.26
CA LYS A 42 38.31 -4.45 -18.99
C LYS A 42 38.03 -3.85 -20.39
N PRO A 43 37.46 -4.61 -21.35
CA PRO A 43 37.16 -4.11 -22.69
C PRO A 43 36.33 -2.82 -22.67
N VAL A 44 35.35 -2.75 -21.78
CA VAL A 44 34.48 -1.58 -21.57
C VAL A 44 35.26 -0.36 -21.13
N GLU A 45 36.13 -0.52 -20.13
CA GLU A 45 36.95 0.56 -19.59
C GLU A 45 37.95 1.08 -20.63
N LEU A 46 38.49 0.18 -21.46
CA LEU A 46 39.33 0.55 -22.60
C LEU A 46 38.55 1.37 -23.62
N MET A 47 37.35 0.93 -23.98
CA MET A 47 36.50 1.63 -24.95
C MET A 47 36.08 3.02 -24.44
N ILE A 48 35.69 3.16 -23.16
CA ILE A 48 35.44 4.46 -22.51
C ILE A 48 36.69 5.32 -22.52
N LYS A 49 37.86 4.77 -22.15
CA LYS A 49 39.13 5.51 -22.16
C LYS A 49 39.44 6.00 -23.57
N PHE A 50 39.43 5.14 -24.59
CA PHE A 50 39.72 5.52 -25.97
C PHE A 50 38.76 6.60 -26.49
N LEU A 51 37.46 6.50 -26.19
CA LEU A 51 36.48 7.49 -26.65
C LEU A 51 36.54 8.83 -25.89
N THR A 52 37.12 8.88 -24.69
CA THR A 52 37.15 10.10 -23.83
C THR A 52 38.52 10.77 -23.73
N VAL A 53 39.59 10.15 -24.23
CA VAL A 53 40.96 10.71 -24.17
C VAL A 53 41.06 12.03 -24.94
N ASP A 54 40.39 12.16 -26.09
CA ASP A 54 40.41 13.40 -26.88
C ASP A 54 39.64 14.55 -26.23
N ASP A 55 38.56 14.26 -25.49
CA ASP A 55 37.73 15.27 -24.83
C ASP A 55 38.41 15.88 -23.60
N LYS A 56 39.25 15.09 -22.90
CA LYS A 56 39.96 15.54 -21.69
C LYS A 56 41.15 16.46 -22.01
N GLU A 57 41.78 16.30 -23.17
CA GLU A 57 42.94 17.12 -23.58
C GLU A 57 42.54 18.47 -24.20
N LYS A 58 41.32 18.60 -24.73
CA LYS A 58 40.76 19.89 -25.21
C LYS A 58 40.48 20.91 -24.10
N ILE A 59 40.56 20.51 -22.82
CA ILE A 59 40.23 21.35 -21.65
C ILE A 59 41.47 22.13 -21.13
N CYS A 60 42.63 22.07 -21.80
CA CYS A 60 43.79 22.88 -21.43
C CYS A 60 43.75 24.32 -21.99
N LEU A 61 43.23 25.22 -21.14
CA LEU A 61 43.46 26.67 -20.96
C LEU A 61 43.68 27.58 -22.19
N ASP A 62 42.71 28.47 -22.41
CA ASP A 62 42.97 29.87 -22.81
C ASP A 62 42.62 30.80 -21.63
N GLU A 63 43.39 31.88 -21.45
CA GLU A 63 43.34 32.81 -20.29
C GLU A 63 42.12 33.75 -20.24
N GLU A 64 41.12 33.57 -21.10
CA GLU A 64 39.87 34.33 -21.06
C GLU A 64 38.71 33.34 -20.98
N GLY A 65 38.10 33.24 -19.80
CA GLY A 65 37.09 32.24 -19.45
C GLY A 65 35.76 32.36 -20.22
N GLU A 66 35.79 32.03 -21.51
CA GLU A 66 34.61 31.69 -22.31
C GLU A 66 34.62 30.19 -22.60
N GLU A 67 33.65 29.46 -22.04
CA GLU A 67 33.33 28.10 -22.45
C GLU A 67 32.77 28.14 -23.87
N LEU A 68 33.61 27.85 -24.87
CA LEU A 68 33.14 27.55 -26.22
C LEU A 68 32.39 26.22 -26.19
N GLU A 69 31.06 26.28 -26.12
CA GLU A 69 30.18 25.16 -26.49
C GLU A 69 30.55 24.74 -27.92
N SER A 70 31.27 23.62 -28.06
CA SER A 70 31.53 23.05 -29.38
C SER A 70 30.23 22.47 -29.92
N GLU A 71 29.60 23.20 -30.82
CA GLU A 71 28.56 22.69 -31.71
C GLU A 71 29.00 21.33 -32.28
N LEU A 72 28.10 20.33 -32.25
CA LEU A 72 28.26 19.03 -32.91
C LEU A 72 28.25 19.21 -34.45
N SER A 73 29.24 19.89 -35.01
CA SER A 73 29.40 20.07 -36.44
C SER A 73 30.75 19.56 -36.94
N ASN A 74 30.64 18.56 -37.82
CA ASN A 74 31.60 18.02 -38.78
C ASN A 74 33.00 18.68 -38.81
N SER A 75 33.93 18.18 -37.99
CA SER A 75 35.36 18.39 -38.22
C SER A 75 36.06 17.05 -38.43
N LYS A 76 36.79 16.94 -39.54
CA LYS A 76 37.62 15.79 -39.90
C LYS A 76 38.47 15.36 -38.69
N PHE A 77 38.40 14.08 -38.31
CA PHE A 77 39.19 13.57 -37.19
C PHE A 77 40.67 13.87 -37.43
N ASN A 78 41.36 14.43 -36.44
CA ASN A 78 42.81 14.54 -36.52
C ASN A 78 43.43 13.11 -36.48
N LYS A 79 44.63 12.93 -37.05
CA LYS A 79 45.23 11.59 -37.21
C LYS A 79 45.37 10.83 -35.88
N ARG A 80 45.64 11.55 -34.78
CA ARG A 80 45.76 10.98 -33.43
C ARG A 80 44.42 10.46 -32.92
N SER A 81 43.37 11.27 -33.02
CA SER A 81 41.98 10.94 -32.64
C SER A 81 41.48 9.73 -33.42
N LEU A 82 41.79 9.71 -34.73
CA LEU A 82 41.41 8.60 -35.60
C LEU A 82 42.11 7.29 -35.20
N ALA A 83 43.40 7.34 -34.84
CA ALA A 83 44.14 6.17 -34.37
C ALA A 83 43.54 5.59 -33.07
N ILE A 84 43.14 6.45 -32.14
CA ILE A 84 42.51 6.04 -30.87
C ILE A 84 41.11 5.48 -31.11
N LYS A 85 40.33 6.11 -31.99
CA LYS A 85 38.99 5.63 -32.37
C LYS A 85 39.03 4.27 -33.06
N ILE A 86 40.04 4.00 -33.88
CA ILE A 86 40.27 2.67 -34.48
C ILE A 86 40.47 1.61 -33.37
N LEU A 87 41.17 1.93 -32.28
CA LEU A 87 41.29 1.01 -31.14
C LEU A 87 39.94 0.74 -30.46
N ALA A 88 39.09 1.76 -30.31
CA ALA A 88 37.72 1.56 -29.78
C ALA A 88 36.88 0.66 -30.69
N VAL A 89 36.94 0.88 -32.01
CA VAL A 89 36.26 0.04 -33.01
C VAL A 89 36.77 -1.40 -32.99
N LYS A 90 38.08 -1.61 -32.84
CA LYS A 90 38.67 -2.95 -32.67
C LYS A 90 38.13 -3.69 -31.45
N VAL A 91 37.98 -2.99 -30.32
CA VAL A 91 37.38 -3.58 -29.11
C VAL A 91 35.93 -3.99 -29.37
N PHE A 92 35.14 -3.17 -30.08
CA PHE A 92 33.75 -3.52 -30.39
C PHE A 92 33.64 -4.67 -31.40
N ALA A 93 34.54 -4.74 -32.38
CA ALA A 93 34.66 -5.88 -33.29
C ALA A 93 35.00 -7.19 -32.56
N PHE A 94 35.87 -7.12 -31.54
CA PHE A 94 36.18 -8.27 -30.66
C PHE A 94 34.95 -8.75 -29.87
N LEU A 95 34.05 -7.83 -29.51
CA LEU A 95 32.77 -8.12 -28.85
C LEU A 95 31.65 -8.49 -29.84
N HIS A 96 32.00 -8.82 -31.08
CA HIS A 96 31.09 -9.28 -32.13
C HIS A 96 29.92 -8.33 -32.45
N TRP A 97 30.11 -7.02 -32.27
CA TRP A 97 29.10 -6.00 -32.60
C TRP A 97 27.76 -6.16 -31.86
N ASP A 98 27.77 -6.80 -30.69
CA ASP A 98 26.56 -7.04 -29.90
C ASP A 98 26.05 -5.73 -29.27
N LEU A 99 24.90 -5.26 -29.75
CA LEU A 99 24.25 -4.06 -29.25
C LEU A 99 23.75 -4.21 -27.80
N ALA A 100 23.48 -5.43 -27.31
CA ALA A 100 23.11 -5.65 -25.90
C ALA A 100 24.30 -5.47 -24.97
N ASN A 101 25.48 -5.91 -25.41
CA ASN A 101 26.72 -5.58 -24.74
C ASN A 101 26.95 -4.06 -24.80
N LEU A 102 26.75 -3.42 -25.95
CA LEU A 102 26.91 -1.97 -26.08
C LEU A 102 26.05 -1.16 -25.09
N ASP A 103 24.75 -1.50 -24.97
CA ASP A 103 23.80 -0.83 -24.05
C ASP A 103 24.18 -0.98 -22.58
N SER A 104 24.66 -2.17 -22.19
CA SER A 104 25.05 -2.46 -20.81
C SER A 104 26.43 -1.90 -20.44
N MET A 105 27.28 -1.62 -21.45
CA MET A 105 28.69 -1.29 -21.26
C MET A 105 29.01 0.20 -21.44
N LEU A 106 28.33 0.92 -22.34
CA LEU A 106 28.65 2.31 -22.66
C LEU A 106 27.47 3.27 -22.38
N PRO A 107 27.75 4.49 -21.85
CA PRO A 107 26.79 5.58 -21.85
C PRO A 107 26.30 5.94 -23.26
N PRO A 108 25.02 6.32 -23.46
CA PRO A 108 24.43 6.56 -24.77
C PRO A 108 25.20 7.55 -25.66
N VAL A 109 25.76 8.61 -25.07
CA VAL A 109 26.56 9.61 -25.79
C VAL A 109 27.85 9.02 -26.37
N LEU A 110 28.50 8.10 -25.65
CA LEU A 110 29.71 7.43 -26.16
C LEU A 110 29.38 6.39 -27.24
N GLN A 111 28.17 5.83 -27.21
CA GLN A 111 27.69 4.93 -28.26
C GLN A 111 27.57 5.67 -29.61
N VAL A 112 27.03 6.90 -29.61
CA VAL A 112 26.98 7.78 -30.80
C VAL A 112 28.39 7.98 -31.35
N SER A 113 29.33 8.41 -30.52
CA SER A 113 30.72 8.65 -30.96
C SER A 113 31.38 7.40 -31.54
N LEU A 114 31.09 6.21 -31.00
CA LEU A 114 31.63 4.96 -31.53
C LEU A 114 31.05 4.64 -32.90
N LEU A 115 29.72 4.76 -33.05
CA LEU A 115 29.02 4.46 -34.30
C LEU A 115 29.38 5.45 -35.42
N ASP A 116 29.53 6.73 -35.10
CA ASP A 116 30.01 7.74 -36.05
C ASP A 116 31.43 7.43 -36.53
N SER A 117 32.28 6.90 -35.64
CA SER A 117 33.64 6.48 -35.99
C SER A 117 33.62 5.30 -36.98
N ILE A 118 32.71 4.34 -36.80
CA ILE A 118 32.56 3.19 -37.70
C ILE A 118 32.03 3.65 -39.06
N LEU A 119 30.99 4.50 -39.07
CA LEU A 119 30.44 5.07 -40.30
C LEU A 119 31.50 5.81 -41.10
N TYR A 120 32.30 6.64 -40.43
CA TYR A 120 33.39 7.39 -41.06
C TYR A 120 34.44 6.46 -41.69
N ILE A 121 34.86 5.40 -40.97
CA ILE A 121 35.84 4.43 -41.49
C ILE A 121 35.29 3.61 -42.66
N SER A 122 33.99 3.31 -42.65
CA SER A 122 33.36 2.42 -43.63
C SER A 122 32.81 3.12 -44.88
N THR A 123 32.65 4.45 -44.88
CA THR A 123 31.98 5.17 -45.98
C THR A 123 32.86 6.15 -46.75
N GLU A 124 34.11 6.37 -46.30
CA GLU A 124 35.17 7.21 -46.90
C GLU A 124 34.84 8.70 -47.19
N ASP A 125 33.56 9.07 -47.28
CA ASP A 125 33.01 10.41 -47.52
C ASP A 125 32.20 10.95 -46.31
N GLU A 126 31.85 12.25 -46.32
CA GLU A 126 30.90 12.85 -45.35
C GLU A 126 29.50 12.23 -45.53
N PHE A 127 29.27 11.07 -44.91
CA PHE A 127 28.02 10.33 -44.97
C PHE A 127 26.93 11.02 -44.13
N CYS A 128 25.91 11.54 -44.81
CA CYS A 128 24.76 12.16 -44.15
C CYS A 128 23.62 11.14 -43.94
N ILE A 129 23.45 10.72 -42.69
CA ILE A 129 22.42 9.78 -42.21
C ILE A 129 20.97 10.25 -42.50
N HIS A 130 20.76 11.53 -42.77
CA HIS A 130 19.41 12.06 -43.06
C HIS A 130 19.01 11.94 -44.54
N THR A 131 19.96 11.72 -45.45
CA THR A 131 19.71 11.81 -46.91
C THR A 131 20.12 10.57 -47.70
N HIS A 132 20.74 9.57 -47.05
CA HIS A 132 21.27 8.37 -47.71
C HIS A 132 20.21 7.40 -48.24
N ASN A 133 18.97 7.47 -47.73
CA ASN A 133 17.83 6.63 -48.16
C ASN A 133 17.42 6.78 -49.64
N SER A 134 18.00 7.74 -50.36
CA SER A 134 17.75 8.04 -51.78
C SER A 134 18.72 7.35 -52.75
N LYS A 135 19.84 6.79 -52.27
CA LYS A 135 20.85 6.13 -53.10
C LYS A 135 20.47 4.66 -53.39
N ASP A 136 20.95 4.12 -54.52
CA ASP A 136 20.74 2.72 -54.90
C ASP A 136 21.70 1.80 -54.12
N PHE A 137 21.12 0.85 -53.37
CA PHE A 137 21.84 -0.08 -52.48
C PHE A 137 22.75 -1.06 -53.22
N SER A 138 22.51 -1.31 -54.51
CA SER A 138 23.30 -2.23 -55.33
C SER A 138 24.73 -1.75 -55.60
N GLN A 139 24.99 -0.44 -55.39
CA GLN A 139 26.28 0.20 -55.64
C GLN A 139 27.12 0.37 -54.37
N TRP A 140 26.58 -0.03 -53.21
CA TRP A 140 27.25 0.17 -51.93
C TRP A 140 28.15 -1.01 -51.61
N ASP A 141 29.28 -0.71 -50.99
CA ASP A 141 30.16 -1.77 -50.53
C ASP A 141 29.53 -2.56 -49.38
N LYS A 142 29.83 -3.86 -49.32
CA LYS A 142 29.25 -4.79 -48.34
C LYS A 142 29.52 -4.36 -46.90
N GLN A 143 30.69 -3.77 -46.64
CA GLN A 143 31.06 -3.22 -45.32
C GLN A 143 30.31 -1.93 -44.97
N ALA A 144 30.02 -1.07 -45.95
CA ALA A 144 29.27 0.16 -45.74
C ALA A 144 27.82 -0.16 -45.39
N ILE A 145 27.24 -1.14 -46.09
CA ILE A 145 25.93 -1.73 -45.79
C ILE A 145 25.88 -2.23 -44.33
N PHE A 146 26.91 -2.94 -43.87
CA PHE A 146 26.99 -3.40 -42.49
C PHE A 146 26.98 -2.24 -41.49
N ALA A 147 27.88 -1.26 -41.65
CA ALA A 147 28.02 -0.13 -40.74
C ALA A 147 26.73 0.70 -40.62
N ILE A 148 26.09 0.97 -41.76
CA ILE A 148 24.86 1.78 -41.82
C ILE A 148 23.68 1.00 -41.24
N THR A 149 23.61 -0.31 -41.50
CA THR A 149 22.61 -1.18 -40.86
C THR A 149 22.80 -1.21 -39.34
N LEU A 150 24.04 -1.37 -38.86
CA LEU A 150 24.35 -1.37 -37.43
C LEU A 150 23.91 -0.07 -36.75
N TYR A 151 24.13 1.08 -37.39
CA TYR A 151 23.65 2.37 -36.92
C TYR A 151 22.12 2.41 -36.78
N HIS A 152 21.38 2.02 -37.81
CA HIS A 152 19.91 2.05 -37.77
C HIS A 152 19.31 1.06 -36.78
N ARG A 153 19.93 -0.12 -36.63
CA ARG A 153 19.57 -1.09 -35.57
C ARG A 153 19.75 -0.48 -34.18
N TRP A 154 20.87 0.20 -33.96
CA TRP A 154 21.13 0.93 -32.72
C TRP A 154 20.10 2.03 -32.47
N VAL A 155 19.74 2.85 -33.47
CA VAL A 155 18.75 3.93 -33.31
C VAL A 155 17.42 3.40 -32.76
N LEU A 156 16.88 2.31 -33.33
CA LEU A 156 15.61 1.73 -32.87
C LEU A 156 15.73 1.18 -31.44
N LYS A 157 16.85 0.53 -31.14
CA LYS A 157 17.09 -0.07 -29.83
C LYS A 157 17.32 0.98 -28.72
N ALA A 158 18.14 1.99 -29.00
CA ALA A 158 18.40 3.09 -28.09
C ALA A 158 17.14 3.90 -27.82
N TYR A 159 16.34 4.19 -28.87
CA TYR A 159 15.08 4.92 -28.73
C TYR A 159 14.08 4.19 -27.81
N THR A 160 13.86 2.89 -28.06
CA THR A 160 12.93 2.07 -27.26
C THR A 160 13.39 1.98 -25.81
N THR A 161 14.69 1.78 -25.57
CA THR A 161 15.26 1.66 -24.22
C THR A 161 15.17 2.99 -23.45
N LEU A 162 15.63 4.10 -24.03
CA LEU A 162 15.62 5.42 -23.39
C LEU A 162 14.19 5.94 -23.13
N SER A 163 13.26 5.65 -24.04
CA SER A 163 11.85 6.01 -23.87
C SER A 163 11.20 5.30 -22.67
N LEU A 164 11.55 4.03 -22.43
CA LEU A 164 11.04 3.26 -21.29
C LEU A 164 11.60 3.76 -19.95
N ILE A 165 12.88 4.14 -19.91
CA ILE A 165 13.55 4.70 -18.72
C ILE A 165 12.93 6.07 -18.36
N THR A 166 12.75 6.94 -19.36
CA THR A 166 12.20 8.29 -19.13
C THR A 166 10.79 8.26 -18.55
N LYS A 167 9.93 7.33 -18.98
CA LYS A 167 8.55 7.16 -18.46
C LYS A 167 8.50 6.82 -16.96
N GLN A 168 9.58 6.34 -16.35
CA GLN A 168 9.64 5.96 -14.93
C GLN A 168 10.11 7.09 -14.01
N THR A 169 10.68 8.17 -14.54
CA THR A 169 11.21 9.27 -13.72
C THR A 169 10.09 10.23 -13.30
N PHE A 170 9.78 10.26 -12.01
CA PHE A 170 8.92 11.28 -11.42
C PHE A 170 9.71 12.60 -11.35
N PRO A 171 9.19 13.72 -11.89
CA PRO A 171 9.92 14.98 -11.86
C PRO A 171 10.04 15.49 -10.42
N CYS A 172 11.24 15.39 -9.84
CA CYS A 172 11.60 16.14 -8.64
C CYS A 172 11.72 17.61 -9.05
N LYS A 173 10.80 18.47 -8.57
CA LYS A 173 10.89 19.91 -8.85
C LYS A 173 12.12 20.48 -8.17
N GLN A 174 13.08 20.95 -8.97
CA GLN A 174 14.28 21.61 -8.49
C GLN A 174 13.96 22.85 -7.66
N ILE A 175 14.71 23.03 -6.57
CA ILE A 175 14.75 24.25 -5.77
C ILE A 175 15.75 25.20 -6.46
N PRO A 176 15.39 26.47 -6.75
CA PRO A 176 16.31 27.42 -7.36
C PRO A 176 17.58 27.62 -6.51
N GLY A 177 18.76 27.39 -7.09
CA GLY A 177 20.06 27.72 -6.49
C GLY A 177 21.00 26.54 -6.21
N LEU A 178 20.53 25.29 -6.27
CA LEU A 178 21.37 24.09 -6.22
C LEU A 178 21.41 23.46 -7.62
N LYS A 179 22.55 23.54 -8.32
CA LYS A 179 22.77 22.74 -9.54
C LYS A 179 23.08 21.31 -9.10
N ASP A 180 22.19 20.36 -9.38
CA ASP A 180 22.49 18.95 -9.17
C ASP A 180 23.47 18.52 -10.28
N PRO A 181 24.64 17.91 -9.98
CA PRO A 181 25.54 17.41 -11.02
C PRO A 181 24.88 16.39 -11.96
N ASN A 182 23.76 15.77 -11.57
CA ASN A 182 22.96 14.90 -12.45
C ASN A 182 22.11 15.64 -13.50
N ASP A 183 21.90 16.95 -13.38
CA ASP A 183 21.06 17.70 -14.31
C ASP A 183 21.67 17.78 -15.72
N THR A 184 22.99 17.92 -15.82
CA THR A 184 23.70 18.02 -17.10
C THR A 184 23.68 16.68 -17.85
N ALA A 185 23.78 15.56 -17.13
CA ALA A 185 23.70 14.21 -17.72
C ALA A 185 22.27 13.92 -18.23
N ASN A 186 21.26 14.21 -17.40
CA ASN A 186 19.85 14.05 -17.77
C ASN A 186 19.45 14.94 -18.96
N LYS A 187 20.03 16.14 -19.07
CA LYS A 187 19.82 17.03 -20.22
C LYS A 187 20.37 16.43 -21.51
N LYS A 188 21.62 15.93 -21.50
CA LYS A 188 22.25 15.29 -22.68
C LYS A 188 21.51 14.04 -23.14
N GLU A 189 21.01 13.22 -22.21
CA GLU A 189 20.21 12.04 -22.55
C GLU A 189 18.85 12.41 -23.16
N LYS A 190 18.22 13.48 -22.66
CA LYS A 190 16.98 14.00 -23.23
C LYS A 190 17.18 14.56 -24.63
N ASP A 191 18.23 15.35 -24.83
CA ASP A 191 18.59 15.91 -26.15
C ASP A 191 18.86 14.77 -27.16
N LEU A 192 19.51 13.69 -26.72
CA LEU A 192 19.72 12.49 -27.54
C LEU A 192 18.40 11.77 -27.85
N LEU A 193 17.49 11.65 -26.90
CA LEU A 193 16.18 11.03 -27.14
C LEU A 193 15.37 11.81 -28.20
N ASP A 194 15.40 13.14 -28.15
CA ASP A 194 14.74 14.00 -29.15
C ASP A 194 15.37 13.80 -30.55
N GLN A 195 16.70 13.66 -30.63
CA GLN A 195 17.40 13.33 -31.88
C GLN A 195 16.99 11.94 -32.42
N LEU A 196 16.93 10.93 -31.57
CA LEU A 196 16.53 9.58 -31.94
C LEU A 196 15.07 9.52 -32.40
N ASP A 197 14.18 10.31 -31.79
CA ASP A 197 12.77 10.40 -32.20
C ASP A 197 12.63 10.95 -33.64
N MET A 198 13.45 11.93 -34.01
CA MET A 198 13.50 12.43 -35.39
C MET A 198 14.06 11.41 -36.39
N GLN A 199 14.92 10.51 -35.94
CA GLN A 199 15.61 9.53 -36.80
C GLN A 199 14.88 8.18 -36.92
N LYS A 200 14.04 7.80 -35.96
CA LYS A 200 13.43 6.46 -35.90
C LYS A 200 12.65 6.09 -37.17
N GLY A 201 11.91 7.04 -37.76
CA GLY A 201 11.16 6.82 -39.00
C GLY A 201 12.07 6.51 -40.19
N ILE A 202 13.19 7.23 -40.31
CA ILE A 202 14.20 7.03 -41.36
C ILE A 202 14.84 5.65 -41.20
N SER A 203 15.12 5.23 -39.96
CA SER A 203 15.68 3.92 -39.64
C SER A 203 14.75 2.77 -40.00
N VAL A 204 13.45 2.87 -39.68
CA VAL A 204 12.46 1.84 -40.09
C VAL A 204 12.38 1.75 -41.61
N GLU A 205 12.32 2.89 -42.31
CA GLU A 205 12.25 2.90 -43.77
C GLU A 205 13.50 2.28 -44.41
N PHE A 206 14.69 2.62 -43.89
CA PHE A 206 15.95 2.05 -44.36
C PHE A 206 16.01 0.53 -44.16
N LEU A 207 15.74 0.06 -42.94
CA LEU A 207 15.82 -1.37 -42.61
C LEU A 207 14.78 -2.19 -43.40
N ARG A 208 13.58 -1.64 -43.66
CA ARG A 208 12.59 -2.31 -44.52
C ARG A 208 12.99 -2.33 -45.99
N LYS A 209 13.65 -1.28 -46.50
CA LYS A 209 14.17 -1.26 -47.89
C LYS A 209 15.28 -2.29 -48.10
N ILE A 210 16.11 -2.52 -47.08
CA ILE A 210 17.24 -3.44 -47.17
C ILE A 210 16.81 -4.91 -47.04
N LEU A 211 15.69 -5.15 -46.33
CA LEU A 211 15.08 -6.47 -46.17
C LEU A 211 14.75 -7.08 -47.55
N GLY A 212 15.34 -8.24 -47.84
CA GLY A 212 15.11 -8.97 -49.10
C GLY A 212 15.85 -8.46 -50.34
N ARG A 213 16.66 -7.39 -50.25
CA ARG A 213 17.44 -6.84 -51.40
C ARG A 213 18.91 -7.19 -51.39
N ILE A 214 19.42 -7.70 -50.27
CA ILE A 214 20.84 -8.01 -50.09
C ILE A 214 21.04 -9.51 -50.02
N SER A 215 22.02 -10.00 -50.80
CA SER A 215 22.40 -11.41 -50.86
C SER A 215 23.49 -11.80 -49.87
N THR A 216 24.47 -10.93 -49.63
CA THR A 216 25.58 -11.16 -48.68
C THR A 216 26.03 -9.85 -48.06
N VAL A 217 26.40 -9.89 -46.79
CA VAL A 217 26.98 -8.76 -46.05
C VAL A 217 28.32 -9.20 -45.46
N THR A 218 29.31 -8.32 -45.49
CA THR A 218 30.63 -8.58 -44.90
C THR A 218 30.70 -7.91 -43.54
N VAL A 219 30.81 -8.72 -42.48
CA VAL A 219 30.98 -8.25 -41.10
C VAL A 219 32.48 -8.10 -40.82
N PRO A 220 32.98 -6.88 -40.53
CA PRO A 220 34.39 -6.67 -40.22
C PRO A 220 34.80 -7.38 -38.92
N THR A 221 36.03 -7.88 -38.89
CA THR A 221 36.66 -8.48 -37.71
C THR A 221 37.66 -7.51 -37.09
N ILE A 222 38.27 -7.87 -35.96
CA ILE A 222 39.34 -7.06 -35.34
C ILE A 222 40.50 -6.80 -36.31
N ASP A 223 40.81 -7.78 -37.16
CA ASP A 223 41.89 -7.75 -38.16
C ASP A 223 41.56 -6.87 -39.36
N SER A 224 40.26 -6.62 -39.61
CA SER A 224 39.84 -5.72 -40.68
C SER A 224 40.38 -4.30 -40.47
N PHE A 225 40.59 -3.86 -39.23
CA PHE A 225 41.06 -2.51 -38.94
C PHE A 225 42.58 -2.49 -38.74
N VAL A 226 43.31 -1.70 -39.53
CA VAL A 226 44.77 -1.53 -39.36
C VAL A 226 45.05 -0.28 -38.53
N GLN A 227 45.95 -0.41 -37.56
CA GLN A 227 46.35 0.69 -36.71
C GLN A 227 47.21 1.70 -37.48
N LEU A 228 46.93 2.99 -37.28
CA LEU A 228 47.67 4.07 -37.95
C LEU A 228 49.07 4.24 -37.33
N THR A 229 50.06 4.44 -38.20
CA THR A 229 51.46 4.76 -37.85
C THR A 229 51.82 6.16 -38.34
N GLU A 230 52.98 6.69 -37.93
CA GLU A 230 53.47 8.01 -38.36
C GLU A 230 53.56 8.14 -39.90
N ASP A 231 53.85 7.03 -40.60
CA ASP A 231 53.96 6.97 -42.07
C ASP A 231 52.61 6.83 -42.80
N SER A 232 51.50 6.71 -42.07
CA SER A 232 50.18 6.50 -42.66
C SER A 232 49.63 7.80 -43.28
N THR A 233 49.36 7.78 -44.59
CA THR A 233 48.75 8.91 -45.31
C THR A 233 47.24 8.93 -45.15
N ASP A 234 46.60 7.77 -45.28
CA ASP A 234 45.14 7.55 -45.25
C ASP A 234 44.74 6.40 -44.32
N ILE A 235 43.43 6.18 -44.15
CA ILE A 235 42.88 5.05 -43.38
C ILE A 235 43.21 3.75 -44.11
N ASN A 236 43.82 2.79 -43.40
CA ASN A 236 44.15 1.49 -43.96
C ASN A 236 43.20 0.43 -43.38
N VAL A 237 42.36 -0.17 -44.24
CA VAL A 237 41.36 -1.17 -43.82
C VAL A 237 41.44 -2.40 -44.72
N LYS A 238 41.42 -3.58 -44.12
CA LYS A 238 41.48 -4.89 -44.78
C LYS A 238 40.12 -5.57 -44.74
N TRP A 239 39.21 -5.14 -45.58
CA TRP A 239 37.86 -5.72 -45.67
C TRP A 239 37.84 -7.21 -46.04
N THR A 240 38.93 -7.72 -46.64
CA THR A 240 39.14 -9.15 -46.95
C THR A 240 39.17 -10.06 -45.72
N ASP A 241 39.52 -9.50 -44.55
CA ASP A 241 39.59 -10.25 -43.29
C ASP A 241 38.23 -10.29 -42.57
N GLY A 242 37.21 -9.69 -43.17
CA GLY A 242 35.81 -9.76 -42.71
C GLY A 242 35.16 -11.12 -42.99
N VAL A 243 34.09 -11.41 -42.27
CA VAL A 243 33.32 -12.65 -42.42
C VAL A 243 32.04 -12.36 -43.22
N GLU A 244 31.80 -13.12 -44.29
CA GLU A 244 30.54 -13.02 -45.03
C GLU A 244 29.41 -13.78 -44.33
N ILE A 245 28.23 -13.16 -44.29
CA ILE A 245 27.02 -13.69 -43.66
C ILE A 245 25.92 -13.85 -44.71
N SER A 246 25.10 -14.90 -44.54
CA SER A 246 23.99 -15.20 -45.45
C SER A 246 22.87 -14.17 -45.36
N ALA A 247 22.10 -14.05 -46.45
CA ALA A 247 20.92 -13.19 -46.49
C ALA A 247 19.89 -13.59 -45.43
N GLU A 248 19.75 -14.89 -45.16
CA GLU A 248 18.79 -15.44 -44.21
C GLU A 248 19.14 -15.07 -42.77
N GLU A 249 20.42 -15.19 -42.37
CA GLU A 249 20.87 -14.81 -41.03
C GLU A 249 20.70 -13.30 -40.81
N PHE A 250 21.05 -12.50 -41.83
CA PHE A 250 20.90 -11.05 -41.80
C PHE A 250 19.42 -10.63 -41.70
N GLN A 251 18.55 -11.21 -42.52
CA GLN A 251 17.11 -10.93 -42.51
C GLN A 251 16.44 -11.38 -41.21
N CYS A 252 16.87 -12.51 -40.63
CA CYS A 252 16.32 -13.02 -39.37
C CYS A 252 16.53 -12.01 -38.23
N GLN A 253 17.74 -11.45 -38.11
CA GLN A 253 18.04 -10.43 -37.09
C GLN A 253 17.20 -9.15 -37.29
N LEU A 254 17.11 -8.67 -38.54
CA LEU A 254 16.35 -7.45 -38.84
C LEU A 254 14.86 -7.62 -38.61
N ALA A 255 14.28 -8.76 -39.00
CA ALA A 255 12.88 -9.07 -38.75
C ALA A 255 12.57 -9.14 -37.25
N TYR A 256 13.46 -9.70 -36.44
CA TYR A 256 13.30 -9.71 -34.98
C TYR A 256 13.27 -8.30 -34.38
N GLU A 257 14.21 -7.44 -34.77
CA GLU A 257 14.33 -6.08 -34.22
C GLU A 257 13.20 -5.15 -34.71
N LEU A 258 12.82 -5.24 -35.99
CA LEU A 258 11.65 -4.54 -36.54
C LEU A 258 10.35 -4.99 -35.87
N GLY A 259 10.20 -6.29 -35.59
CA GLY A 259 9.07 -6.83 -34.84
C GLY A 259 9.02 -6.30 -33.41
N CYS A 260 10.16 -6.27 -32.71
CA CYS A 260 10.26 -5.70 -31.37
C CYS A 260 9.88 -4.21 -31.34
N TYR A 261 10.37 -3.44 -32.31
CA TYR A 261 10.05 -2.01 -32.43
C TYR A 261 8.56 -1.79 -32.77
N SER A 262 8.02 -2.52 -33.75
CA SER A 262 6.61 -2.40 -34.14
C SER A 262 5.67 -2.78 -33.00
N PHE A 263 6.03 -3.80 -32.21
CA PHE A 263 5.28 -4.17 -31.00
C PHE A 263 5.32 -3.07 -29.94
N TYR A 264 6.47 -2.38 -29.77
CA TYR A 264 6.61 -1.24 -28.86
C TYR A 264 5.76 -0.03 -29.30
N GLU A 265 5.70 0.26 -30.60
CA GLU A 265 4.83 1.32 -31.17
C GLU A 265 3.35 0.89 -31.27
N GLU A 266 2.98 -0.28 -30.74
CA GLU A 266 1.62 -0.85 -30.77
C GLU A 266 1.08 -1.14 -32.19
N ASP A 267 1.94 -1.20 -33.20
CA ASP A 267 1.61 -1.66 -34.55
C ASP A 267 1.69 -3.19 -34.63
N TYR A 268 0.67 -3.83 -34.06
CA TYR A 268 0.60 -5.29 -33.95
C TYR A 268 0.54 -6.01 -35.30
N VAL A 269 0.06 -5.34 -36.36
CA VAL A 269 -0.05 -5.94 -37.70
C VAL A 269 1.34 -6.09 -38.31
N MET A 270 2.14 -5.02 -38.26
CA MET A 270 3.52 -5.10 -38.73
C MET A 270 4.37 -6.01 -37.85
N ALA A 271 4.16 -5.96 -36.53
CA ALA A 271 4.85 -6.86 -35.60
C ALA A 271 4.54 -8.34 -35.92
N GLU A 272 3.30 -8.68 -36.25
CA GLU A 272 2.91 -10.04 -36.64
C GLU A 272 3.67 -10.52 -37.88
N MET A 273 3.73 -9.68 -38.92
CA MET A 273 4.44 -9.98 -40.16
C MET A 273 5.94 -10.19 -39.93
N ASP A 274 6.57 -9.30 -39.17
CA ASP A 274 8.00 -9.31 -38.90
C ASP A 274 8.38 -10.51 -38.02
N PHE A 275 7.61 -10.82 -36.97
CA PHE A 275 7.86 -11.99 -36.12
C PHE A 275 7.58 -13.32 -36.82
N ALA A 276 6.57 -13.39 -37.69
CA ALA A 276 6.32 -14.59 -38.50
C ALA A 276 7.48 -14.85 -39.47
N SER A 277 7.95 -13.81 -40.17
CA SER A 277 9.12 -13.90 -41.06
C SER A 277 10.38 -14.29 -40.29
N CYS A 278 10.63 -13.69 -39.12
CA CYS A 278 11.73 -14.06 -38.24
C CYS A 278 11.67 -15.54 -37.84
N LEU A 279 10.48 -16.05 -37.51
CA LEU A 279 10.30 -17.42 -37.07
C LEU A 279 10.58 -18.42 -38.21
N ASP A 280 10.08 -18.14 -39.41
CA ASP A 280 10.31 -18.99 -40.60
C ASP A 280 11.79 -19.05 -40.98
N LEU A 281 12.50 -17.93 -40.88
CA LEU A 281 13.94 -17.86 -41.11
C LEU A 281 14.72 -18.58 -40.00
N TYR A 282 14.31 -18.42 -38.74
CA TYR A 282 14.97 -19.06 -37.60
C TYR A 282 14.81 -20.59 -37.57
N GLN A 283 13.74 -21.13 -38.19
CA GLN A 283 13.60 -22.58 -38.36
C GLN A 283 14.67 -23.16 -39.31
N LYS A 284 15.28 -22.34 -40.17
CA LYS A 284 16.36 -22.72 -41.09
C LYS A 284 17.75 -22.43 -40.53
N LYS A 285 17.87 -22.19 -39.22
CA LYS A 285 19.11 -21.77 -38.55
C LYS A 285 20.30 -22.72 -38.64
N ASP A 286 20.10 -23.97 -39.06
CA ASP A 286 21.20 -24.94 -39.20
C ASP A 286 22.25 -24.49 -40.24
N ASP A 287 21.87 -23.56 -41.12
CA ASP A 287 22.72 -22.92 -42.13
C ASP A 287 23.42 -21.62 -41.64
N PHE A 288 23.23 -21.19 -40.38
CA PHE A 288 23.81 -19.94 -39.86
C PHE A 288 25.30 -20.07 -39.50
N GLN A 289 26.06 -18.99 -39.68
CA GLN A 289 27.51 -18.99 -39.53
C GLN A 289 27.91 -19.05 -38.04
N LYS A 290 28.60 -20.13 -37.62
CA LYS A 290 28.97 -20.33 -36.20
C LYS A 290 30.17 -19.51 -35.70
N LYS A 291 31.00 -18.93 -36.60
CA LYS A 291 32.26 -18.26 -36.26
C LYS A 291 32.06 -16.89 -35.62
N ILE A 292 31.09 -16.11 -36.09
CA ILE A 292 30.68 -14.82 -35.54
C ILE A 292 29.15 -14.80 -35.63
N PRO A 293 28.41 -15.00 -34.53
CA PRO A 293 26.95 -15.02 -34.58
C PRO A 293 26.45 -13.59 -34.78
N PHE A 294 25.92 -13.25 -35.96
CA PHE A 294 25.30 -11.95 -36.20
C PHE A 294 23.84 -11.96 -35.77
N CYS A 295 23.15 -13.10 -35.97
CA CYS A 295 21.82 -13.28 -35.44
C CYS A 295 21.86 -13.70 -33.97
N VAL A 296 21.58 -12.73 -33.08
CA VAL A 296 21.51 -12.91 -31.63
C VAL A 296 20.07 -12.60 -31.20
N LEU A 297 19.27 -13.66 -31.02
CA LEU A 297 17.87 -13.55 -30.63
C LEU A 297 17.58 -14.32 -29.35
N ASP A 298 16.71 -13.73 -28.53
CA ASP A 298 16.13 -14.41 -27.37
C ASP A 298 14.91 -15.21 -27.82
N LYS A 299 15.08 -16.53 -27.90
CA LYS A 299 14.04 -17.44 -28.37
C LYS A 299 12.83 -17.46 -27.42
N ALA A 300 13.04 -17.36 -26.11
CA ALA A 300 11.94 -17.35 -25.16
C ALA A 300 11.08 -16.11 -25.36
N LYS A 301 11.74 -14.95 -25.52
CA LYS A 301 11.05 -13.67 -25.77
C LYS A 301 10.31 -13.66 -27.12
N LEU A 302 10.89 -14.22 -28.19
CA LEU A 302 10.21 -14.38 -29.48
C LEU A 302 8.95 -15.25 -29.34
N ASP A 303 9.02 -16.36 -28.62
CA ASP A 303 7.88 -17.26 -28.42
C ASP A 303 6.74 -16.57 -27.64
N GLU A 304 7.06 -15.69 -26.70
CA GLU A 304 6.08 -14.87 -25.99
C GLU A 304 5.40 -13.85 -26.91
N TYR A 305 6.16 -13.15 -27.76
CA TYR A 305 5.57 -12.23 -28.75
C TYR A 305 4.65 -12.98 -29.72
N CYS A 306 5.07 -14.14 -30.22
CA CYS A 306 4.25 -14.97 -31.10
C CYS A 306 2.95 -15.42 -30.40
N LYS A 307 3.01 -15.80 -29.11
CA LYS A 307 1.81 -16.14 -28.32
C LYS A 307 0.89 -14.95 -28.12
N ALA A 308 1.46 -13.78 -27.82
CA ALA A 308 0.69 -12.55 -27.63
C ALA A 308 -0.07 -12.14 -28.90
N LEU A 309 0.57 -12.29 -30.07
CA LEU A 309 0.02 -11.95 -31.38
C LEU A 309 -0.77 -13.10 -32.03
N ARG A 310 -0.81 -14.29 -31.41
CA ARG A 310 -1.48 -15.49 -31.93
C ARG A 310 -0.93 -15.96 -33.29
N ILE A 311 0.36 -15.78 -33.50
CA ILE A 311 1.04 -16.33 -34.67
C ILE A 311 0.98 -17.85 -34.57
N ASN A 312 0.31 -18.49 -35.53
CA ASN A 312 0.03 -19.92 -35.51
C ASN A 312 1.32 -20.74 -35.52
N TYR A 313 1.72 -21.22 -34.35
CA TYR A 313 2.77 -22.20 -34.22
C TYR A 313 2.24 -23.59 -34.64
N SER A 314 3.01 -24.34 -35.41
CA SER A 314 2.74 -25.75 -35.75
C SER A 314 2.90 -26.71 -34.55
N THR A 315 2.68 -26.25 -33.33
CA THR A 315 2.73 -27.09 -32.11
C THR A 315 1.37 -27.13 -31.45
N SER A 316 0.67 -28.24 -31.74
CA SER A 316 -0.45 -28.83 -30.98
C SER A 316 -1.58 -27.93 -30.52
N VAL A 317 -2.80 -28.28 -30.95
CA VAL A 317 -4.08 -27.93 -30.33
C VAL A 317 -4.05 -28.36 -28.85
N GLY A 318 -3.41 -27.56 -27.99
CA GLY A 318 -3.46 -27.71 -26.54
C GLY A 318 -4.79 -27.15 -26.03
N GLU A 319 -5.38 -27.81 -25.03
CA GLU A 319 -6.52 -27.25 -24.32
C GLU A 319 -6.16 -25.84 -23.80
N LYS A 320 -7.05 -24.87 -24.04
CA LYS A 320 -6.89 -23.51 -23.53
C LYS A 320 -6.65 -23.56 -22.01
N SER A 321 -5.66 -22.79 -21.53
CA SER A 321 -5.39 -22.66 -20.09
C SER A 321 -6.64 -22.17 -19.34
N LEU A 322 -6.74 -22.48 -18.04
CA LEU A 322 -7.84 -21.98 -17.21
C LEU A 322 -7.87 -20.46 -17.15
N LEU A 323 -6.71 -19.81 -17.15
CA LEU A 323 -6.62 -18.35 -17.19
C LEU A 323 -7.22 -17.78 -18.49
N GLU A 324 -6.99 -18.44 -19.61
CA GLU A 324 -7.58 -18.03 -20.89
C GLU A 324 -9.09 -18.30 -20.93
N LYS A 325 -9.54 -19.46 -20.43
CA LYS A 325 -10.97 -19.76 -20.26
C LYS A 325 -11.66 -18.75 -19.35
N PHE A 326 -11.01 -18.35 -18.25
CA PHE A 326 -11.47 -17.34 -17.31
C PHE A 326 -11.63 -15.96 -17.98
N ARG A 327 -10.61 -15.49 -18.69
CA ARG A 327 -10.66 -14.21 -19.41
C ARG A 327 -11.73 -14.20 -20.51
N ASN A 328 -11.91 -15.32 -21.22
CA ASN A 328 -12.97 -15.46 -22.21
C ASN A 328 -14.36 -15.47 -21.55
N SER A 329 -14.52 -16.15 -20.41
CA SER A 329 -15.77 -16.15 -19.64
C SER A 329 -16.18 -14.73 -19.21
N ILE A 330 -15.24 -13.91 -18.75
CA ILE A 330 -15.52 -12.50 -18.40
C ILE A 330 -16.01 -11.72 -19.64
N LYS A 331 -15.39 -11.93 -20.80
CA LYS A 331 -15.82 -11.30 -22.06
C LYS A 331 -17.21 -11.78 -22.52
N ASP A 332 -17.51 -13.04 -22.29
CA ASP A 332 -18.77 -13.69 -22.67
C ASP A 332 -19.87 -13.58 -21.59
N GLY A 333 -19.83 -12.53 -20.76
CA GLY A 333 -20.86 -12.26 -19.76
C GLY A 333 -20.88 -13.25 -18.59
N TYR A 334 -19.71 -13.73 -18.15
CA TYR A 334 -19.49 -14.66 -17.04
C TYR A 334 -20.03 -16.07 -17.25
N ASN A 335 -20.24 -16.48 -18.50
CA ASN A 335 -20.74 -17.81 -18.81
C ASN A 335 -19.73 -18.90 -18.39
N GLY A 336 -20.19 -19.93 -17.68
CA GLY A 336 -19.35 -21.04 -17.20
C GLY A 336 -18.37 -20.69 -16.08
N ILE A 337 -18.41 -19.48 -15.52
CA ILE A 337 -17.41 -19.00 -14.55
C ILE A 337 -17.30 -19.90 -13.31
N MET A 338 -18.42 -20.47 -12.83
CA MET A 338 -18.42 -21.35 -11.66
C MET A 338 -17.59 -22.62 -11.87
N GLN A 339 -17.70 -23.24 -13.04
CA GLN A 339 -16.97 -24.47 -13.37
C GLN A 339 -15.48 -24.20 -13.48
N ILE A 340 -15.10 -23.07 -14.11
CA ILE A 340 -13.71 -22.62 -14.22
C ILE A 340 -13.11 -22.40 -12.82
N LEU A 341 -13.85 -21.71 -11.94
CA LEU A 341 -13.39 -21.42 -10.58
C LEU A 341 -13.28 -22.68 -9.70
N GLN A 342 -14.16 -23.66 -9.89
CA GLN A 342 -14.11 -24.96 -9.22
C GLN A 342 -12.92 -25.79 -9.69
N GLU A 343 -12.67 -25.85 -11.00
CA GLU A 343 -11.51 -26.54 -11.58
C GLU A 343 -10.18 -25.89 -11.14
N ASP A 344 -10.15 -24.56 -11.11
CA ASP A 344 -8.96 -23.80 -10.67
C ASP A 344 -8.68 -23.92 -9.17
N ASN A 345 -9.67 -24.25 -8.32
CA ASN A 345 -9.40 -24.54 -6.92
C ASN A 345 -8.46 -25.73 -6.74
N VAL A 346 -8.40 -26.65 -7.72
CA VAL A 346 -7.46 -27.78 -7.77
C VAL A 346 -6.21 -27.42 -8.58
N LYS A 347 -6.38 -26.87 -9.79
CA LYS A 347 -5.27 -26.63 -10.74
C LYS A 347 -4.42 -25.39 -10.44
N ARG A 348 -4.98 -24.36 -9.80
CA ARG A 348 -4.27 -23.17 -9.28
C ARG A 348 -3.56 -22.34 -10.35
N GLU A 349 -4.13 -22.25 -11.54
CA GLU A 349 -3.60 -21.50 -12.68
C GLU A 349 -3.98 -20.02 -12.65
N ILE A 350 -5.13 -19.66 -12.06
CA ILE A 350 -5.64 -18.28 -12.04
C ILE A 350 -5.06 -17.52 -10.83
N PRO A 351 -4.44 -16.34 -11.03
CA PRO A 351 -3.98 -15.49 -9.94
C PRO A 351 -5.13 -15.10 -9.00
N LEU A 352 -4.87 -15.12 -7.69
CA LEU A 352 -5.87 -14.74 -6.68
C LEU A 352 -6.32 -13.28 -6.78
N ASN A 353 -5.45 -12.39 -7.29
CA ASN A 353 -5.81 -11.01 -7.56
C ASN A 353 -6.91 -10.91 -8.62
N ASP A 354 -6.80 -11.66 -9.72
CA ASP A 354 -7.80 -11.69 -10.79
C ASP A 354 -9.15 -12.22 -10.27
N ARG A 355 -9.12 -13.22 -9.39
CA ARG A 355 -10.33 -13.75 -8.73
C ARG A 355 -10.97 -12.74 -7.76
N THR A 356 -10.16 -11.90 -7.13
CA THR A 356 -10.64 -10.81 -6.26
C THR A 356 -11.27 -9.69 -7.06
N MET A 357 -10.65 -9.32 -8.19
CA MET A 357 -11.23 -8.34 -9.13
C MET A 357 -12.58 -8.82 -9.67
N LEU A 358 -12.71 -10.12 -9.96
CA LEU A 358 -14.00 -10.69 -10.36
C LEU A 358 -15.10 -10.47 -9.31
N GLU A 359 -14.81 -10.59 -8.01
CA GLU A 359 -15.80 -10.31 -6.96
C GLU A 359 -16.29 -8.85 -7.02
N VAL A 360 -15.34 -7.92 -7.18
CA VAL A 360 -15.64 -6.48 -7.29
C VAL A 360 -16.44 -6.19 -8.56
N ASP A 361 -16.05 -6.77 -9.70
CA ASP A 361 -16.73 -6.60 -10.98
C ASP A 361 -18.19 -7.11 -10.91
N ILE A 362 -18.41 -8.26 -10.28
CA ILE A 362 -19.75 -8.83 -10.07
C ILE A 362 -20.59 -7.95 -9.12
N GLN A 363 -20.01 -7.44 -8.04
CA GLN A 363 -20.69 -6.49 -7.15
C GLN A 363 -21.11 -5.22 -7.89
N VAL A 364 -20.21 -4.65 -8.68
CA VAL A 364 -20.49 -3.46 -9.50
C VAL A 364 -21.58 -3.75 -10.54
N ALA A 365 -21.54 -4.91 -11.19
CA ALA A 365 -22.56 -5.34 -12.14
C ALA A 365 -23.95 -5.48 -11.47
N MET A 366 -24.00 -6.04 -10.26
CA MET A 366 -25.23 -6.14 -9.46
C MET A 366 -25.78 -4.77 -9.07
N CYS A 367 -24.93 -3.83 -8.65
CA CYS A 367 -25.35 -2.45 -8.34
C CYS A 367 -25.89 -1.70 -9.57
N LYS A 368 -25.36 -2.01 -10.77
CA LYS A 368 -25.81 -1.42 -12.05
C LYS A 368 -27.06 -2.10 -12.62
N GLY A 369 -27.54 -3.19 -12.03
CA GLY A 369 -28.76 -3.88 -12.45
C GLY A 369 -28.65 -4.61 -13.80
N THR A 370 -27.46 -5.09 -14.19
CA THR A 370 -27.30 -5.86 -15.44
C THR A 370 -27.88 -7.28 -15.29
N ASP A 371 -28.82 -7.65 -16.17
CA ASP A 371 -29.58 -8.93 -16.13
C ASP A 371 -28.74 -10.22 -16.32
N THR A 372 -27.44 -10.12 -16.61
CA THR A 372 -26.55 -11.27 -16.85
C THR A 372 -26.10 -11.98 -15.56
N VAL A 373 -26.25 -11.34 -14.39
CA VAL A 373 -25.73 -11.87 -13.12
C VAL A 373 -26.87 -12.24 -12.17
N THR A 374 -27.00 -13.53 -11.86
CA THR A 374 -27.98 -13.98 -10.85
C THR A 374 -27.60 -13.49 -9.46
N LYS A 375 -28.60 -13.21 -8.60
CA LYS A 375 -28.37 -12.79 -7.19
C LYS A 375 -27.50 -13.78 -6.40
N ASP A 376 -27.53 -15.05 -6.80
CA ASP A 376 -26.79 -16.12 -6.13
C ASP A 376 -25.33 -16.26 -6.62
N THR A 377 -24.93 -15.55 -7.69
CA THR A 377 -23.59 -15.66 -8.28
C THR A 377 -22.50 -15.15 -7.32
N LEU A 378 -22.75 -14.04 -6.63
CA LEU A 378 -21.74 -13.36 -5.81
C LEU A 378 -21.28 -14.23 -4.63
N PHE A 379 -22.21 -14.73 -3.81
CA PHE A 379 -21.83 -15.54 -2.65
C PHE A 379 -21.15 -16.85 -3.06
N LYS A 380 -21.50 -17.42 -4.23
CA LYS A 380 -20.85 -18.63 -4.76
C LYS A 380 -19.38 -18.37 -5.12
N ILE A 381 -19.08 -17.25 -5.76
CA ILE A 381 -17.69 -16.85 -6.07
C ILE A 381 -16.91 -16.61 -4.78
N GLN A 382 -17.50 -15.88 -3.83
CA GLN A 382 -16.89 -15.60 -2.53
C GLN A 382 -16.59 -16.88 -1.73
N ILE A 383 -17.49 -17.86 -1.76
CA ILE A 383 -17.27 -19.19 -1.17
C ILE A 383 -16.09 -19.92 -1.84
N LEU A 384 -16.05 -19.96 -3.18
CA LEU A 384 -14.96 -20.63 -3.90
C LEU A 384 -13.60 -19.96 -3.66
N ASN A 385 -13.57 -18.62 -3.62
CA ASN A 385 -12.36 -17.85 -3.35
C ASN A 385 -11.92 -17.97 -1.88
N THR A 386 -12.86 -18.08 -0.94
CA THR A 386 -12.57 -18.40 0.47
C THR A 386 -11.87 -19.75 0.57
N LEU A 387 -12.43 -20.80 -0.05
CA LEU A 387 -11.81 -22.13 -0.07
C LEU A 387 -10.41 -22.09 -0.70
N ARG A 388 -10.24 -21.33 -1.79
CA ARG A 388 -8.93 -21.16 -2.45
C ARG A 388 -7.88 -20.55 -1.52
N ARG A 389 -8.24 -19.49 -0.78
CA ARG A 389 -7.37 -18.78 0.18
C ARG A 389 -7.03 -19.64 1.40
N VAL A 390 -8.01 -20.36 1.94
CA VAL A 390 -7.79 -21.28 3.07
C VAL A 390 -6.78 -22.36 2.69
N MET A 391 -6.90 -22.94 1.49
CA MET A 391 -5.93 -23.94 1.02
C MET A 391 -4.51 -23.38 0.87
N THR A 392 -4.36 -22.15 0.37
CA THR A 392 -3.04 -21.51 0.21
C THR A 392 -2.50 -20.87 1.48
N ASN A 393 -3.26 -20.92 2.59
CA ASN A 393 -2.95 -20.24 3.83
C ASN A 393 -2.75 -18.72 3.65
N GLU A 394 -3.57 -18.12 2.78
CA GLU A 394 -3.59 -16.68 2.54
C GLU A 394 -4.60 -15.96 3.44
N ILE A 395 -4.38 -14.66 3.64
CA ILE A 395 -5.22 -13.83 4.50
C ILE A 395 -6.64 -13.74 3.91
N MET A 396 -7.62 -13.93 4.79
CA MET A 396 -9.04 -13.77 4.50
C MET A 396 -9.38 -12.27 4.41
N VAL A 397 -9.82 -11.83 3.22
CA VAL A 397 -10.18 -10.42 2.95
C VAL A 397 -11.64 -10.14 3.34
N VAL A 398 -12.50 -11.16 3.35
CA VAL A 398 -13.94 -11.03 3.59
C VAL A 398 -14.34 -11.90 4.77
N ASN A 399 -15.27 -11.39 5.60
CA ASN A 399 -15.83 -12.15 6.72
C ASN A 399 -16.72 -13.29 6.20
N PHE A 400 -16.21 -14.52 6.21
CA PHE A 400 -16.94 -15.70 5.75
C PHE A 400 -18.27 -15.92 6.48
N ALA A 401 -18.33 -15.56 7.76
CA ALA A 401 -19.56 -15.60 8.54
C ALA A 401 -20.67 -14.73 7.95
N GLN A 402 -20.31 -13.50 7.57
CA GLN A 402 -21.24 -12.55 6.98
C GLN A 402 -21.73 -13.03 5.60
N ILE A 403 -20.84 -13.65 4.81
CA ILE A 403 -21.20 -14.26 3.53
C ILE A 403 -22.27 -15.35 3.75
N LEU A 404 -22.03 -16.29 4.66
CA LEU A 404 -22.98 -17.37 4.97
C LEU A 404 -24.31 -16.84 5.53
N ARG A 405 -24.27 -15.87 6.46
CA ARG A 405 -25.48 -15.22 7.00
C ARG A 405 -26.31 -14.55 5.91
N SER A 406 -25.66 -13.86 4.96
CA SER A 406 -26.35 -13.19 3.85
C SER A 406 -26.91 -14.18 2.81
N ALA A 407 -26.27 -15.34 2.65
CA ALA A 407 -26.65 -16.35 1.67
C ALA A 407 -27.70 -17.36 2.19
N GLY A 408 -27.83 -17.51 3.52
CA GLY A 408 -28.73 -18.46 4.17
C GLY A 408 -28.43 -19.93 3.82
N ASP A 409 -29.46 -20.79 3.87
CA ASP A 409 -29.35 -22.24 3.62
C ASP A 409 -28.62 -22.56 2.29
N LYS A 410 -28.93 -21.78 1.23
CA LYS A 410 -28.33 -21.96 -0.10
C LYS A 410 -26.82 -21.78 -0.11
N GLY A 411 -26.30 -20.87 0.72
CA GLY A 411 -24.86 -20.64 0.85
C GLY A 411 -24.17 -21.82 1.54
N VAL A 412 -24.80 -22.34 2.59
CA VAL A 412 -24.32 -23.51 3.34
C VAL A 412 -24.30 -24.75 2.46
N ASP A 413 -25.39 -25.02 1.74
CA ASP A 413 -25.48 -26.15 0.82
C ASP A 413 -24.39 -26.07 -0.26
N PHE A 414 -24.20 -24.90 -0.87
CA PHE A 414 -23.18 -24.71 -1.90
C PHE A 414 -21.75 -24.88 -1.34
N PHE A 415 -21.50 -24.39 -0.12
CA PHE A 415 -20.24 -24.58 0.57
C PHE A 415 -19.96 -26.08 0.81
N LEU A 416 -20.95 -26.82 1.32
CA LEU A 416 -20.84 -28.26 1.56
C LEU A 416 -20.56 -29.05 0.28
N VAL A 417 -21.29 -28.74 -0.81
CA VAL A 417 -21.08 -29.38 -2.12
C VAL A 417 -19.67 -29.10 -2.65
N SER A 418 -19.24 -27.84 -2.60
CA SER A 418 -17.91 -27.42 -3.08
C SER A 418 -16.78 -28.06 -2.28
N LEU A 419 -16.95 -28.15 -0.95
CA LEU A 419 -15.99 -28.81 -0.07
C LEU A 419 -15.94 -30.31 -0.35
N LYS A 420 -17.10 -30.97 -0.51
CA LYS A 420 -17.19 -32.40 -0.83
C LYS A 420 -16.48 -32.77 -2.13
N SER A 421 -16.57 -31.93 -3.16
CA SER A 421 -15.83 -32.14 -4.42
C SER A 421 -14.32 -31.91 -4.29
N LEU A 422 -13.90 -31.06 -3.35
CA LEU A 422 -12.52 -30.63 -3.20
C LEU A 422 -11.68 -31.57 -2.34
N LEU A 423 -12.25 -32.11 -1.25
CA LEU A 423 -11.54 -32.96 -0.28
C LEU A 423 -10.80 -34.16 -0.89
N PRO A 424 -11.31 -34.87 -1.92
CA PRO A 424 -10.59 -35.99 -2.55
C PRO A 424 -9.31 -35.57 -3.27
N GLU A 425 -9.30 -34.39 -3.91
CA GLU A 425 -8.26 -33.93 -4.84
C GLU A 425 -7.10 -33.19 -4.16
N ILE A 426 -7.21 -32.89 -2.86
CA ILE A 426 -6.26 -32.06 -2.11
C ILE A 426 -5.29 -32.86 -1.21
N GLY A 427 -4.08 -32.33 -1.04
CA GLY A 427 -3.01 -32.92 -0.24
C GLY A 427 -3.20 -32.77 1.28
N VAL A 428 -2.29 -33.39 2.04
CA VAL A 428 -2.37 -33.46 3.52
C VAL A 428 -2.32 -32.07 4.16
N LYS A 429 -1.43 -31.18 3.68
CA LYS A 429 -1.30 -29.82 4.22
C LYS A 429 -2.56 -29.00 3.99
N GLU A 430 -3.14 -29.04 2.78
CA GLU A 430 -4.37 -28.33 2.48
C GLU A 430 -5.55 -28.84 3.31
N ARG A 431 -5.64 -30.17 3.53
CA ARG A 431 -6.65 -30.76 4.43
C ARG A 431 -6.51 -30.25 5.86
N THR A 432 -5.28 -30.12 6.37
CA THR A 432 -5.03 -29.55 7.69
C THR A 432 -5.47 -28.07 7.77
N ASN A 433 -5.20 -27.27 6.74
CA ASN A 433 -5.63 -25.86 6.72
C ASN A 433 -7.16 -25.74 6.72
N ILE A 434 -7.84 -26.56 5.92
CA ILE A 434 -9.30 -26.63 5.90
C ILE A 434 -9.85 -27.07 7.26
N LYS A 435 -9.24 -28.09 7.89
CA LYS A 435 -9.63 -28.55 9.22
C LYS A 435 -9.59 -27.41 10.25
N TYR A 436 -8.48 -26.66 10.31
CA TYR A 436 -8.38 -25.51 11.23
C TYR A 436 -9.37 -24.41 10.92
N PHE A 437 -9.61 -24.12 9.65
CA PHE A 437 -10.62 -23.15 9.23
C PHE A 437 -12.04 -23.57 9.63
N LEU A 438 -12.37 -24.85 9.49
CA LEU A 438 -13.66 -25.38 9.94
C LEU A 438 -13.80 -25.34 11.47
N LEU A 439 -12.74 -25.67 12.22
CA LEU A 439 -12.74 -25.54 13.68
C LEU A 439 -12.97 -24.08 14.12
N ASP A 440 -12.26 -23.13 13.52
CA ASP A 440 -12.45 -21.70 13.81
C ASP A 440 -13.88 -21.25 13.47
N SER A 441 -14.43 -21.72 12.33
CA SER A 441 -15.81 -21.42 11.92
C SER A 441 -16.86 -22.03 12.86
N MET A 442 -16.62 -23.24 13.38
CA MET A 442 -17.48 -23.92 14.36
C MET A 442 -17.41 -23.25 15.74
N LEU A 443 -16.22 -22.82 16.17
CA LEU A 443 -15.99 -22.23 17.50
C LEU A 443 -16.52 -20.80 17.63
N ARG A 444 -16.62 -20.06 16.52
CA ARG A 444 -17.19 -18.71 16.50
C ARG A 444 -18.73 -18.67 16.61
N ASP A 445 -19.35 -19.84 16.81
CA ASP A 445 -20.78 -20.06 16.99
C ASP A 445 -21.65 -19.15 16.12
N LEU A 446 -21.48 -19.31 14.81
CA LEU A 446 -22.29 -18.61 13.84
C LEU A 446 -23.70 -19.21 13.89
N SER A 447 -24.55 -18.76 14.81
CA SER A 447 -25.99 -18.88 14.60
C SER A 447 -26.29 -18.06 13.34
N TRP A 448 -26.68 -18.75 12.27
CA TRP A 448 -26.96 -18.13 10.97
C TRP A 448 -28.45 -18.16 10.64
N ALA A 449 -29.28 -18.63 11.57
CA ALA A 449 -30.73 -18.66 11.41
C ALA A 449 -31.45 -18.26 12.71
N ASP A 450 -32.29 -17.24 12.60
CA ASP A 450 -33.42 -16.96 13.52
C ASP A 450 -34.53 -18.05 13.45
N ARG A 451 -34.31 -19.19 12.76
CA ARG A 451 -35.37 -20.19 12.48
C ARG A 451 -35.01 -21.67 12.55
N SER A 452 -33.74 -22.09 12.62
CA SER A 452 -33.39 -23.51 12.74
C SER A 452 -32.47 -23.76 13.93
N SER A 453 -32.87 -24.70 14.78
CA SER A 453 -32.19 -25.08 16.04
C SER A 453 -30.90 -25.89 15.82
N MET A 454 -30.24 -25.75 14.67
CA MET A 454 -29.04 -26.54 14.31
C MET A 454 -27.83 -25.63 14.12
N THR A 455 -26.75 -25.93 14.83
CA THR A 455 -25.48 -25.20 14.74
C THR A 455 -24.71 -25.61 13.47
N LEU A 456 -23.80 -24.77 12.96
CA LEU A 456 -22.92 -25.18 11.83
C LEU A 456 -22.14 -26.46 12.14
N ALA A 457 -21.77 -26.64 13.40
CA ALA A 457 -21.04 -27.79 13.84
C ALA A 457 -21.87 -29.08 13.74
N SER A 458 -23.18 -29.05 14.05
CA SER A 458 -24.04 -30.23 13.83
C SER A 458 -24.14 -30.59 12.35
N ILE A 459 -24.30 -29.59 11.47
CA ILE A 459 -24.39 -29.78 10.01
C ILE A 459 -23.10 -30.35 9.42
N PHE A 460 -21.95 -29.86 9.87
CA PHE A 460 -20.64 -30.35 9.42
C PHE A 460 -20.36 -31.77 9.93
N LEU A 461 -20.78 -32.11 11.16
CA LEU A 461 -20.60 -33.44 11.74
C LEU A 461 -21.57 -34.48 11.19
N GLU A 462 -22.73 -34.09 10.66
CA GLU A 462 -23.63 -34.97 9.90
C GLU A 462 -23.03 -35.41 8.55
N ASN A 463 -22.12 -34.61 7.99
CA ASN A 463 -21.47 -34.90 6.72
C ASN A 463 -20.22 -35.79 6.90
N GLY A 464 -20.35 -37.08 6.57
CA GLY A 464 -19.28 -38.09 6.78
C GLY A 464 -17.89 -37.72 6.22
N ASN A 465 -17.82 -37.09 5.05
CA ASN A 465 -16.52 -36.68 4.46
C ASN A 465 -15.83 -35.57 5.26
N ILE A 466 -16.60 -34.69 5.88
CA ILE A 466 -16.11 -33.58 6.70
C ILE A 466 -15.79 -34.08 8.10
N LYS A 467 -16.66 -34.94 8.66
CA LYS A 467 -16.43 -35.63 9.94
C LYS A 467 -15.10 -36.37 9.96
N ASN A 468 -14.71 -37.01 8.87
CA ASN A 468 -13.44 -37.73 8.73
C ASN A 468 -12.19 -36.84 8.80
N LEU A 469 -12.31 -35.51 8.77
CA LEU A 469 -11.19 -34.59 8.97
C LEU A 469 -10.81 -34.43 10.45
N PHE A 470 -11.72 -34.78 11.36
CA PHE A 470 -11.56 -34.63 12.80
C PHE A 470 -11.27 -35.97 13.46
N THR A 471 -10.47 -35.94 14.51
CA THR A 471 -10.23 -37.10 15.38
C THR A 471 -11.43 -37.31 16.31
N GLU A 472 -11.58 -38.52 16.84
CA GLU A 472 -12.69 -38.81 17.78
C GLU A 472 -12.64 -37.92 19.03
N ASP A 473 -11.44 -37.61 19.53
CA ASP A 473 -11.22 -36.69 20.66
C ASP A 473 -11.71 -35.27 20.31
N GLU A 474 -11.35 -34.75 19.14
CA GLU A 474 -11.80 -33.42 18.68
C GLU A 474 -13.32 -33.37 18.47
N ILE A 475 -13.92 -34.44 17.94
CA ILE A 475 -15.38 -34.52 17.77
C ILE A 475 -16.06 -34.53 19.15
N SER A 476 -15.49 -35.22 20.13
CA SER A 476 -15.96 -35.23 21.52
C SER A 476 -15.87 -33.83 22.14
N ASP A 477 -14.75 -33.12 21.95
CA ASP A 477 -14.55 -31.75 22.44
C ASP A 477 -15.50 -30.74 21.78
N ILE A 478 -15.74 -30.88 20.47
CA ILE A 478 -16.70 -30.06 19.71
C ILE A 478 -18.12 -30.31 20.24
N ASN A 479 -18.53 -31.57 20.37
CA ASN A 479 -19.85 -31.94 20.89
C ASN A 479 -20.02 -31.52 22.35
N TRP A 480 -18.98 -31.60 23.17
CA TRP A 480 -18.98 -31.07 24.54
C TRP A 480 -19.25 -29.57 24.53
N LYS A 481 -18.54 -28.80 23.70
CA LYS A 481 -18.76 -27.34 23.61
C LYS A 481 -20.13 -26.96 23.07
N ILE A 482 -20.67 -27.69 22.08
CA ILE A 482 -22.04 -27.47 21.58
C ILE A 482 -23.08 -27.86 22.64
N GLY A 483 -22.85 -28.92 23.41
CA GLY A 483 -23.72 -29.29 24.53
C GLY A 483 -23.67 -28.31 25.70
N VAL A 484 -22.61 -27.50 25.82
CA VAL A 484 -22.46 -26.45 26.83
C VAL A 484 -23.16 -25.16 26.45
N SER A 485 -23.55 -24.92 25.19
CA SER A 485 -24.35 -23.72 24.86
C SER A 485 -25.79 -23.80 25.38
N ASP A 486 -26.33 -25.00 25.64
CA ASP A 486 -27.65 -25.20 26.27
C ASP A 486 -27.56 -25.39 27.80
N ASN A 487 -26.41 -25.83 28.32
CA ASN A 487 -26.18 -25.80 29.76
C ASN A 487 -25.61 -24.43 30.10
N GLU A 488 -26.50 -23.52 30.51
CA GLU A 488 -26.18 -22.34 31.30
C GLU A 488 -24.87 -22.60 32.05
N PHE A 489 -23.79 -21.90 31.69
CA PHE A 489 -22.75 -21.65 32.67
C PHE A 489 -23.53 -21.05 33.84
N GLU A 490 -23.80 -21.86 34.87
CA GLU A 490 -24.27 -21.36 36.15
C GLU A 490 -23.33 -20.21 36.41
N GLU A 491 -23.88 -19.01 36.35
CA GLU A 491 -23.14 -17.80 36.64
C GLU A 491 -22.53 -18.10 38.00
N PHE A 492 -21.21 -18.32 38.05
CA PHE A 492 -20.45 -18.39 39.29
C PHE A 492 -20.48 -16.97 39.91
N THR A 493 -21.66 -16.36 40.05
CA THR A 493 -22.06 -15.87 41.35
C THR A 493 -21.60 -16.91 42.36
N ALA A 494 -20.91 -16.47 43.40
CA ALA A 494 -20.56 -17.35 44.50
C ALA A 494 -21.84 -17.79 45.25
N THR A 495 -22.71 -18.55 44.60
CA THR A 495 -23.67 -19.47 45.16
C THR A 495 -23.01 -20.83 44.92
N ASN A 496 -22.22 -21.41 45.81
CA ASN A 496 -22.51 -21.68 47.19
C ASN A 496 -21.24 -22.20 47.90
N SER A 497 -21.04 -21.82 49.16
CA SER A 497 -20.57 -22.70 50.26
C SER A 497 -20.19 -21.87 51.48
N ASN A 498 -21.16 -21.16 52.01
CA ASN A 498 -21.66 -21.56 53.31
C ASN A 498 -23.16 -21.36 53.24
N ASP A 499 -23.89 -22.46 53.24
CA ASP A 499 -25.10 -22.53 54.04
C ASP A 499 -24.72 -22.03 55.45
N VAL A 500 -24.70 -20.71 55.64
CA VAL A 500 -25.17 -20.18 56.90
C VAL A 500 -26.64 -20.57 56.83
N PRO A 501 -27.10 -21.57 57.62
CA PRO A 501 -28.48 -22.00 57.57
C PRO A 501 -29.35 -20.75 57.58
N VAL A 502 -30.37 -20.68 56.73
CA VAL A 502 -31.37 -19.59 56.79
C VAL A 502 -31.90 -19.41 58.23
N GLN A 503 -31.79 -20.48 59.04
CA GLN A 503 -32.02 -20.55 60.48
C GLN A 503 -31.01 -19.79 61.38
N LEU A 504 -29.75 -19.57 60.96
CA LEU A 504 -28.76 -18.73 61.64
C LEU A 504 -28.86 -17.24 61.24
N ILE A 505 -29.16 -16.94 59.97
CA ILE A 505 -29.37 -15.55 59.50
C ILE A 505 -30.61 -14.94 60.15
N SER A 506 -31.69 -15.73 60.32
CA SER A 506 -32.94 -15.32 60.96
C SER A 506 -32.85 -15.15 62.48
N ARG A 507 -31.76 -15.59 63.13
CA ARG A 507 -31.56 -15.44 64.59
C ARG A 507 -30.86 -14.14 65.00
N SER A 508 -30.23 -13.43 64.07
CA SER A 508 -29.53 -12.17 64.35
C SER A 508 -29.96 -11.07 63.36
N PRO A 509 -30.64 -10.01 63.81
CA PRO A 509 -31.10 -8.95 62.91
C PRO A 509 -29.94 -8.24 62.19
N ARG A 510 -28.72 -8.28 62.77
CA ARG A 510 -27.52 -7.71 62.16
C ARG A 510 -27.04 -8.52 60.95
N LEU A 511 -27.08 -9.86 61.03
CA LEU A 511 -26.68 -10.74 59.93
C LEU A 511 -27.70 -10.71 58.80
N GLU A 512 -28.99 -10.63 59.13
CA GLU A 512 -30.07 -10.43 58.15
C GLU A 512 -29.85 -9.14 57.34
N ILE A 513 -29.57 -8.02 58.03
CA ILE A 513 -29.29 -6.74 57.38
C ILE A 513 -28.02 -6.79 56.51
N MET A 514 -26.95 -7.45 56.96
CA MET A 514 -25.72 -7.60 56.18
C MET A 514 -25.92 -8.47 54.93
N ASN A 515 -26.73 -9.52 55.03
CA ASN A 515 -27.07 -10.37 53.88
C ASN A 515 -27.88 -9.59 52.83
N ILE A 516 -28.87 -8.81 53.26
CA ILE A 516 -29.65 -7.96 52.34
C ILE A 516 -28.75 -6.88 51.70
N GLN A 517 -27.81 -6.30 52.45
CA GLN A 517 -26.81 -5.37 51.91
C GLN A 517 -25.94 -6.02 50.83
N GLN A 518 -25.45 -7.24 51.07
CA GLN A 518 -24.63 -7.97 50.11
C GLN A 518 -25.41 -8.31 48.84
N GLN A 519 -26.65 -8.79 48.98
CA GLN A 519 -27.55 -9.05 47.85
C GLN A 519 -27.84 -7.78 47.05
N LEU A 520 -28.00 -6.63 47.72
CA LEU A 520 -28.20 -5.34 47.05
C LEU A 520 -26.97 -4.92 46.22
N ILE A 521 -25.76 -5.20 46.71
CA ILE A 521 -24.53 -4.93 45.96
C ILE A 521 -24.45 -5.83 44.72
N GLN A 522 -24.80 -7.12 44.84
CA GLN A 522 -24.68 -8.11 43.76
C GLN A 522 -25.80 -8.01 42.71
N SER A 523 -26.98 -7.51 43.08
CA SER A 523 -28.14 -7.47 42.20
C SER A 523 -28.08 -6.34 41.16
N TYR A 524 -28.51 -6.62 39.93
CA TYR A 524 -28.66 -5.64 38.85
C TYR A 524 -30.10 -5.55 38.31
N ASP A 525 -31.01 -6.39 38.79
CA ASP A 525 -32.43 -6.31 38.43
C ASP A 525 -33.13 -5.21 39.23
N THR A 526 -33.80 -4.29 38.54
CA THR A 526 -34.52 -3.16 39.14
C THR A 526 -35.57 -3.62 40.15
N SER A 527 -36.32 -4.68 39.84
CA SER A 527 -37.39 -5.17 40.72
C SER A 527 -36.83 -5.77 42.00
N ASN A 528 -35.75 -6.54 41.90
CA ASN A 528 -35.06 -7.08 43.05
C ASN A 528 -34.40 -5.97 43.92
N ILE A 529 -33.76 -4.97 43.29
CA ILE A 529 -33.18 -3.81 43.98
C ILE A 529 -34.25 -3.06 44.80
N LYS A 530 -35.42 -2.79 44.21
CA LYS A 530 -36.57 -2.18 44.91
C LYS A 530 -36.99 -2.97 46.14
N ASN A 531 -37.15 -4.28 46.00
CA ASN A 531 -37.59 -5.16 47.07
C ASN A 531 -36.57 -5.20 48.22
N LEU A 532 -35.27 -5.30 47.90
CA LEU A 532 -34.19 -5.30 48.88
C LEU A 532 -34.08 -3.95 49.59
N LEU A 533 -34.18 -2.84 48.85
CA LEU A 533 -34.10 -1.50 49.42
C LEU A 533 -35.32 -1.18 50.31
N THR A 534 -36.52 -1.61 49.91
CA THR A 534 -37.74 -1.47 50.75
C THR A 534 -37.57 -2.21 52.09
N LYS A 535 -37.01 -3.43 52.05
CA LYS A 535 -36.69 -4.20 53.27
C LYS A 535 -35.68 -3.47 54.15
N LEU A 536 -34.63 -2.86 53.58
CA LEU A 536 -33.62 -2.11 54.33
C LEU A 536 -34.18 -0.82 54.94
N CYS A 537 -34.92 -0.03 54.17
CA CYS A 537 -35.59 1.19 54.65
C CYS A 537 -36.61 0.90 55.76
N SER A 538 -37.28 -0.27 55.72
CA SER A 538 -38.20 -0.68 56.79
C SER A 538 -37.51 -0.96 58.13
N LYS A 539 -36.23 -1.37 58.09
CA LYS A 539 -35.42 -1.72 59.27
C LYS A 539 -34.68 -0.52 59.84
N ASP A 540 -34.22 0.40 58.99
CA ASP A 540 -33.62 1.68 59.40
C ASP A 540 -33.94 2.78 58.36
N PRO A 541 -34.97 3.61 58.59
CA PRO A 541 -35.36 4.67 57.68
C PRO A 541 -34.47 5.92 57.76
N THR A 542 -33.57 6.01 58.76
CA THR A 542 -32.72 7.19 58.97
C THR A 542 -31.38 7.09 58.24
N LYS A 543 -30.97 5.88 57.88
CA LYS A 543 -29.72 5.60 57.18
C LYS A 543 -29.87 5.78 55.68
N SER A 544 -28.93 6.51 55.07
CA SER A 544 -28.81 6.65 53.61
C SER A 544 -28.12 5.43 53.01
N TRP A 545 -28.89 4.56 52.35
CA TRP A 545 -28.40 3.28 51.84
C TRP A 545 -27.53 3.40 50.59
N TRP A 546 -27.59 4.53 49.87
CA TRP A 546 -26.71 4.80 48.73
C TRP A 546 -25.22 4.93 49.10
N LYS A 547 -24.87 5.14 50.38
CA LYS A 547 -23.47 5.17 50.86
C LYS A 547 -22.89 3.79 51.15
N LEU A 548 -23.63 2.71 50.86
CA LEU A 548 -23.23 1.35 51.19
C LEU A 548 -21.93 0.93 50.48
N ASN A 549 -21.71 1.39 49.25
CA ASN A 549 -20.54 1.07 48.44
C ASN A 549 -19.81 2.36 48.04
N ASN A 550 -18.52 2.46 48.39
CA ASN A 550 -17.68 3.61 48.04
C ASN A 550 -17.43 3.76 46.53
N LYS A 551 -17.72 2.72 45.73
CA LYS A 551 -17.61 2.77 44.27
C LYS A 551 -18.84 3.37 43.58
N TRP A 552 -19.95 3.57 44.31
CA TRP A 552 -21.15 4.20 43.76
C TRP A 552 -20.99 5.72 43.73
N ASP A 553 -20.24 6.17 42.73
CA ASP A 553 -19.96 7.59 42.52
C ASP A 553 -20.72 8.13 41.30
N LEU A 554 -21.45 9.22 41.52
CA LEU A 554 -22.23 9.91 40.50
C LEU A 554 -21.53 11.20 40.08
N PRO A 555 -21.56 11.55 38.78
CA PRO A 555 -21.11 12.86 38.33
C PRO A 555 -21.84 13.99 39.05
N ILE A 556 -21.13 15.08 39.34
CA ILE A 556 -21.64 16.24 40.11
C ILE A 556 -23.01 16.73 39.61
N PRO A 557 -23.30 16.86 38.29
CA PRO A 557 -24.62 17.28 37.83
C PRO A 557 -25.75 16.33 38.25
N LEU A 558 -25.59 15.02 38.04
CA LEU A 558 -26.57 14.01 38.46
C LEU A 558 -26.71 13.97 39.97
N GLN A 559 -25.57 13.93 40.68
CA GLN A 559 -25.55 13.92 42.14
C GLN A 559 -26.28 15.13 42.72
N SER A 560 -26.04 16.33 42.17
CA SER A 560 -26.67 17.56 42.66
C SER A 560 -28.19 17.51 42.55
N VAL A 561 -28.74 17.00 41.44
CA VAL A 561 -30.19 16.88 41.22
C VAL A 561 -30.79 15.81 42.14
N VAL A 562 -30.14 14.66 42.26
CA VAL A 562 -30.58 13.56 43.15
C VAL A 562 -30.55 13.97 44.63
N MET A 563 -29.55 14.76 45.04
CA MET A 563 -29.46 15.26 46.41
C MET A 563 -30.53 16.33 46.74
N THR A 564 -31.20 16.91 45.74
CA THR A 564 -32.36 17.81 45.96
C THR A 564 -33.65 17.06 46.28
N LEU A 565 -33.70 15.74 46.03
CA LEU A 565 -34.84 14.91 46.38
C LEU A 565 -35.01 14.81 47.90
N THR A 566 -36.24 14.57 48.33
CA THR A 566 -36.53 14.34 49.75
C THR A 566 -35.76 13.12 50.25
N LYS A 567 -35.08 13.26 51.39
CA LYS A 567 -34.33 12.15 52.00
C LYS A 567 -35.26 11.00 52.28
N GLY A 568 -34.91 9.81 51.78
CA GLY A 568 -35.70 8.61 51.95
C GLY A 568 -35.55 7.64 50.78
N TYR A 569 -36.49 6.72 50.67
CA TYR A 569 -36.46 5.59 49.74
C TYR A 569 -36.21 6.00 48.27
N ILE A 570 -36.91 7.01 47.76
CA ILE A 570 -36.80 7.44 46.36
C ILE A 570 -35.40 8.00 46.04
N GLN A 571 -34.83 8.79 46.94
CA GLN A 571 -33.47 9.32 46.78
C GLN A 571 -32.44 8.18 46.75
N ASP A 572 -32.55 7.22 47.68
CA ASP A 572 -31.65 6.07 47.75
C ASP A 572 -31.79 5.18 46.50
N LEU A 573 -33.03 4.93 46.04
CA LEU A 573 -33.32 4.10 44.87
C LEU A 573 -32.71 4.70 43.59
N VAL A 574 -33.02 5.96 43.30
CA VAL A 574 -32.54 6.65 42.10
C VAL A 574 -31.02 6.74 42.11
N TYR A 575 -30.40 7.04 43.25
CA TYR A 575 -28.94 7.09 43.34
C TYR A 575 -28.31 5.72 43.04
N ILE A 576 -28.83 4.65 43.65
CA ILE A 576 -28.30 3.28 43.47
C ILE A 576 -28.46 2.81 42.03
N LEU A 577 -29.61 3.08 41.41
CA LEU A 577 -29.83 2.68 40.01
C LEU A 577 -28.87 3.43 39.07
N LEU A 578 -28.73 4.75 39.19
CA LEU A 578 -27.77 5.53 38.38
C LEU A 578 -26.31 5.08 38.59
N ALA A 579 -25.95 4.70 39.82
CA ALA A 579 -24.60 4.21 40.11
C ALA A 579 -24.37 2.81 39.50
N LYS A 580 -25.37 1.93 39.55
CA LYS A 580 -25.30 0.57 38.98
C LYS A 580 -25.32 0.56 37.45
N SER A 581 -26.07 1.45 36.80
CA SER A 581 -25.99 1.58 35.33
C SER A 581 -24.60 2.00 34.90
N ARG A 582 -23.98 2.96 35.60
CA ARG A 582 -22.59 3.36 35.34
C ARG A 582 -21.59 2.22 35.58
N GLU A 583 -21.79 1.42 36.61
CA GLU A 583 -21.00 0.21 36.87
C GLU A 583 -21.11 -0.79 35.70
N LEU A 584 -22.32 -1.05 35.20
CA LEU A 584 -22.56 -1.91 34.03
C LEU A 584 -21.91 -1.35 32.76
N SER A 585 -22.02 -0.04 32.51
CA SER A 585 -21.38 0.62 31.37
C SER A 585 -19.85 0.49 31.41
N ASN A 586 -19.24 0.67 32.59
CA ASN A 586 -17.79 0.48 32.77
C ASN A 586 -17.36 -0.98 32.55
N ASN A 587 -18.24 -1.94 32.88
CA ASN A 587 -18.04 -3.36 32.63
C ASN A 587 -18.37 -3.79 31.19
N LYS A 588 -18.73 -2.83 30.31
CA LYS A 588 -19.13 -3.05 28.91
C LYS A 588 -20.43 -3.85 28.71
N ASP A 589 -21.26 -3.97 29.74
CA ASP A 589 -22.63 -4.48 29.61
C ASP A 589 -23.59 -3.32 29.28
N PHE A 590 -23.49 -2.85 28.03
CA PHE A 590 -24.22 -1.66 27.57
C PHE A 590 -25.74 -1.88 27.55
N ARG A 591 -26.18 -3.09 27.16
CA ARG A 591 -27.60 -3.43 27.08
C ARG A 591 -28.29 -3.34 28.44
N ARG A 592 -27.72 -3.97 29.48
CA ARG A 592 -28.30 -3.90 30.82
C ARG A 592 -28.16 -2.50 31.42
N SER A 593 -27.09 -1.78 31.10
CA SER A 593 -26.92 -0.38 31.52
C SER A 593 -28.05 0.52 31.00
N ILE A 594 -28.39 0.43 29.71
CA ILE A 594 -29.48 1.21 29.10
C ILE A 594 -30.82 0.84 29.73
N LEU A 595 -31.12 -0.45 29.87
CA LEU A 595 -32.36 -0.93 30.50
C LEU A 595 -32.51 -0.39 31.93
N LEU A 596 -31.42 -0.33 32.69
CA LEU A 596 -31.43 0.16 34.07
C LEU A 596 -31.63 1.69 34.13
N LEU A 597 -31.13 2.44 33.16
CA LEU A 597 -31.40 3.88 33.00
C LEU A 597 -32.86 4.15 32.60
N GLU A 598 -33.40 3.43 31.62
CA GLU A 598 -34.81 3.53 31.20
C GLU A 598 -35.77 3.16 32.33
N ASN A 599 -35.43 2.12 33.11
CA ASN A 599 -36.21 1.77 34.29
C ASN A 599 -36.13 2.87 35.35
N THR A 600 -34.96 3.52 35.52
CA THR A 600 -34.83 4.67 36.44
C THR A 600 -35.73 5.82 36.02
N GLU A 601 -35.84 6.11 34.73
CA GLU A 601 -36.75 7.14 34.20
C GLU A 601 -38.21 6.84 34.58
N LYS A 602 -38.66 5.60 34.36
CA LYS A 602 -40.01 5.14 34.74
C LYS A 602 -40.27 5.27 36.23
N GLU A 603 -39.30 4.92 37.08
CA GLU A 603 -39.44 5.09 38.54
C GLU A 603 -39.61 6.55 38.97
N VAL A 604 -38.91 7.46 38.29
CA VAL A 604 -38.98 8.89 38.59
C VAL A 604 -40.32 9.45 38.09
N GLU A 605 -40.87 8.94 36.98
CA GLU A 605 -42.18 9.34 36.44
C GLU A 605 -43.35 8.86 37.32
N GLU A 606 -43.29 7.62 37.81
CA GLU A 606 -44.32 7.04 38.68
C GLU A 606 -44.33 7.68 40.09
N SER A 607 -43.24 8.33 40.49
CA SER A 607 -43.09 8.93 41.82
C SER A 607 -43.75 10.31 41.93
N SER A 608 -44.88 10.39 42.63
CA SER A 608 -45.57 11.64 42.94
C SER A 608 -44.79 12.58 43.89
N ALA A 609 -43.67 12.13 44.45
CA ALA A 609 -42.85 12.86 45.41
C ALA A 609 -41.84 13.84 44.78
N ILE A 610 -41.73 13.87 43.44
CA ILE A 610 -40.71 14.63 42.71
C ILE A 610 -41.34 15.88 42.07
N SER A 611 -40.70 17.04 42.24
CA SER A 611 -41.18 18.28 41.60
C SER A 611 -41.02 18.17 40.08
N ARG A 612 -41.97 18.74 39.30
CA ARG A 612 -41.89 18.72 37.82
C ARG A 612 -40.59 19.30 37.26
N ASN A 613 -40.02 20.30 37.93
CA ASN A 613 -38.74 20.90 37.54
C ASN A 613 -37.57 19.94 37.81
N THR A 614 -37.56 19.26 38.97
CA THR A 614 -36.54 18.26 39.30
C THR A 614 -36.65 17.04 38.38
N PHE A 615 -37.88 16.60 38.09
CA PHE A 615 -38.18 15.53 37.14
C PHE A 615 -37.60 15.84 35.76
N TYR A 616 -37.94 17.02 35.20
CA TYR A 616 -37.44 17.45 33.90
C TYR A 616 -35.91 17.50 33.84
N LYS A 617 -35.27 18.08 34.87
CA LYS A 617 -33.80 18.16 34.96
C LYS A 617 -33.16 16.79 35.03
N LEU A 618 -33.72 15.89 35.85
CA LEU A 618 -33.17 14.54 36.03
C LEU A 618 -33.35 13.70 34.77
N ASN A 619 -34.55 13.71 34.16
CA ASN A 619 -34.83 12.94 32.96
C ASN A 619 -33.88 13.34 31.82
N ARG A 620 -33.72 14.65 31.60
CA ARG A 620 -32.79 15.13 30.58
C ARG A 620 -31.32 14.73 30.81
N LEU A 621 -30.89 14.65 32.08
CA LEU A 621 -29.56 14.14 32.39
C LEU A 621 -29.47 12.62 32.14
N ILE A 622 -30.52 11.86 32.41
CA ILE A 622 -30.61 10.42 32.13
C ILE A 622 -30.56 10.15 30.62
N ASP A 623 -31.30 10.91 29.81
CA ASP A 623 -31.24 10.82 28.34
C ASP A 623 -29.81 10.95 27.81
N TRP A 624 -29.04 11.89 28.38
CA TRP A 624 -27.64 12.11 28.03
C TRP A 624 -26.70 11.01 28.53
N GLU A 625 -27.01 10.35 29.65
CA GLU A 625 -26.30 9.13 30.06
C GLU A 625 -26.60 7.97 29.10
N ILE A 626 -27.85 7.79 28.69
CA ILE A 626 -28.23 6.77 27.71
C ILE A 626 -27.46 7.00 26.40
N LEU A 627 -27.44 8.25 25.91
CA LEU A 627 -26.69 8.65 24.73
C LEU A 627 -25.18 8.33 24.88
N LEU A 628 -24.58 8.63 26.03
CA LEU A 628 -23.18 8.33 26.28
C LEU A 628 -22.90 6.82 26.25
N VAL A 629 -23.77 6.00 26.85
CA VAL A 629 -23.66 4.54 26.83
C VAL A 629 -23.78 4.01 25.39
N GLN A 630 -24.71 4.54 24.60
CA GLN A 630 -24.88 4.19 23.19
C GLN A 630 -23.65 4.56 22.34
N ILE A 631 -23.06 5.74 22.57
CA ILE A 631 -21.81 6.15 21.89
C ILE A 631 -20.67 5.19 22.25
N ASN A 632 -20.51 4.86 23.53
CA ASN A 632 -19.47 3.93 23.97
C ASN A 632 -19.66 2.53 23.38
N GLN A 633 -20.90 2.04 23.32
CA GLN A 633 -21.25 0.78 22.67
C GLN A 633 -20.84 0.80 21.19
N TYR A 634 -21.22 1.85 20.45
CA TYR A 634 -20.90 2.02 19.03
C TYR A 634 -19.39 2.05 18.75
N LEU A 635 -18.59 2.63 19.65
CA LEU A 635 -17.12 2.71 19.47
C LEU A 635 -16.38 1.43 19.84
N GLU A 636 -16.96 0.59 20.71
CA GLU A 636 -16.38 -0.66 21.20
C GLU A 636 -16.75 -1.85 20.30
N GLU A 637 -17.97 -1.88 19.75
CA GLU A 637 -18.46 -2.93 18.83
C GLU A 637 -17.98 -2.75 17.37
N TYR A 638 -17.24 -1.66 17.08
CA TYR A 638 -16.80 -1.35 15.71
C TYR A 638 -15.90 -2.47 15.12
N PRO A 639 -16.16 -2.96 13.88
CA PRO A 639 -17.11 -2.44 12.88
C PRO A 639 -18.51 -3.08 12.89
N GLU A 640 -18.76 -4.08 13.74
CA GLU A 640 -20.00 -4.87 13.78
C GLU A 640 -21.09 -4.19 14.65
N ASN A 641 -21.38 -2.93 14.34
CA ASN A 641 -22.30 -2.10 15.14
C ASN A 641 -23.76 -2.48 14.92
N ASN A 642 -24.50 -2.74 16.01
CA ASN A 642 -25.94 -3.03 15.96
C ASN A 642 -26.84 -1.77 16.08
N ILE A 643 -26.26 -0.60 16.35
CA ILE A 643 -26.98 0.66 16.52
C ILE A 643 -27.12 1.37 15.17
N ASP A 644 -28.32 1.90 14.89
CA ASP A 644 -28.56 2.73 13.70
C ASP A 644 -27.74 4.03 13.77
N PRO A 645 -26.80 4.27 12.83
CA PRO A 645 -26.01 5.50 12.81
C PRO A 645 -26.88 6.76 12.65
N GLY A 646 -28.01 6.69 11.94
CA GLY A 646 -28.90 7.85 11.73
C GLY A 646 -29.52 8.36 13.05
N GLN A 647 -29.99 7.44 13.89
CA GLN A 647 -30.51 7.77 15.21
C GLN A 647 -29.43 8.36 16.13
N LEU A 648 -28.22 7.81 16.08
CA LEU A 648 -27.11 8.30 16.90
C LEU A 648 -26.68 9.73 16.49
N ILE A 649 -26.63 10.01 15.17
CA ILE A 649 -26.32 11.33 14.63
C ILE A 649 -27.35 12.36 15.10
N SER A 650 -28.64 12.06 14.98
CA SER A 650 -29.71 12.99 15.38
C SER A 650 -29.69 13.28 16.89
N SER A 651 -29.42 12.26 17.71
CA SER A 651 -29.32 12.39 19.17
C SER A 651 -28.11 13.23 19.59
N CYS A 652 -26.93 13.01 18.96
CA CYS A 652 -25.74 13.82 19.18
C CYS A 652 -25.95 15.29 18.78
N LYS A 653 -26.60 15.52 17.62
CA LYS A 653 -26.97 16.86 17.13
C LYS A 653 -27.89 17.58 18.12
N SER A 654 -28.92 16.90 18.61
CA SER A 654 -29.85 17.44 19.61
C SER A 654 -29.15 17.81 20.93
N CYS A 655 -28.26 16.93 21.43
CA CYS A 655 -27.49 17.18 22.65
C CYS A 655 -26.60 18.43 22.52
N LEU A 656 -25.94 18.62 21.39
CA LEU A 656 -25.05 19.77 21.16
C LEU A 656 -25.83 21.07 20.88
N ALA A 657 -27.00 20.98 20.25
CA ALA A 657 -27.90 22.13 20.04
C ALA A 657 -28.44 22.71 21.36
N ALA A 658 -28.58 21.88 22.41
CA ALA A 658 -28.98 22.33 23.75
C ALA A 658 -28.06 23.40 24.35
N LEU A 659 -26.81 23.51 23.87
CA LEU A 659 -25.86 24.55 24.30
C LEU A 659 -26.21 25.94 23.74
N GLN A 660 -26.87 25.98 22.58
CA GLN A 660 -27.21 27.21 21.86
C GLN A 660 -28.59 27.72 22.26
N SER A 661 -29.46 26.86 22.79
CA SER A 661 -30.85 27.18 23.11
C SER A 661 -31.04 27.94 24.43
N GLY A 662 -29.96 28.26 25.17
CA GLY A 662 -30.05 28.98 26.45
C GLY A 662 -30.79 28.20 27.54
N ASP A 663 -30.75 26.87 27.46
CA ASP A 663 -31.48 25.98 28.36
C ASP A 663 -30.98 26.04 29.81
N SER A 664 -31.86 25.75 30.75
CA SER A 664 -31.53 25.72 32.18
C SER A 664 -30.69 24.50 32.58
N VAL A 665 -30.60 23.49 31.71
CA VAL A 665 -29.86 22.24 31.91
C VAL A 665 -28.81 22.11 30.82
N ILE A 666 -27.55 21.94 31.22
CA ILE A 666 -26.40 21.87 30.31
C ILE A 666 -25.80 20.46 30.39
N PRO A 667 -25.48 19.81 29.25
CA PRO A 667 -24.84 18.51 29.26
C PRO A 667 -23.44 18.58 29.89
N ARG A 668 -23.04 17.50 30.57
CA ARG A 668 -21.71 17.43 31.18
C ARG A 668 -20.63 17.37 30.09
N LEU A 669 -19.42 17.83 30.43
CA LEU A 669 -18.27 17.90 29.53
C LEU A 669 -18.04 16.58 28.77
N GLU A 670 -18.00 15.46 29.50
CA GLU A 670 -17.77 14.13 28.92
C GLU A 670 -18.82 13.72 27.88
N VAL A 671 -20.11 14.05 28.09
CA VAL A 671 -21.17 13.75 27.11
C VAL A 671 -20.93 14.56 25.83
N MET A 672 -20.60 15.85 25.98
CA MET A 672 -20.32 16.73 24.84
C MET A 672 -19.11 16.26 24.03
N GLU A 673 -18.04 15.85 24.71
CA GLU A 673 -16.82 15.33 24.10
C GLU A 673 -17.09 14.07 23.28
N ASN A 674 -17.82 13.10 23.86
CA ASN A 674 -18.15 11.87 23.16
C ASN A 674 -19.16 12.10 22.03
N CYS A 675 -20.08 13.07 22.13
CA CYS A 675 -20.97 13.45 21.01
C CYS A 675 -20.17 14.01 19.82
N ALA A 676 -19.21 14.92 20.09
CA ALA A 676 -18.36 15.50 19.05
C ALA A 676 -17.50 14.43 18.35
N LEU A 677 -16.95 13.52 19.16
CA LEU A 677 -16.17 12.37 18.68
C LEU A 677 -17.02 11.39 17.86
N ALA A 678 -18.25 11.09 18.30
CA ALA A 678 -19.18 10.23 17.58
C ALA A 678 -19.50 10.81 16.20
N LEU A 679 -19.83 12.11 16.13
CA LEU A 679 -20.09 12.80 14.86
C LEU A 679 -18.88 12.81 13.93
N LEU A 680 -17.67 12.97 14.49
CA LEU A 680 -16.43 12.91 13.72
C LEU A 680 -16.22 11.52 13.11
N ASN A 681 -16.46 10.46 13.89
CA ASN A 681 -16.40 9.06 13.45
C ASN A 681 -17.52 8.66 12.48
N LEU A 682 -18.67 9.34 12.54
CA LEU A 682 -19.82 9.12 11.65
C LEU A 682 -19.73 9.93 10.34
N GLY A 683 -18.68 10.74 10.16
CA GLY A 683 -18.47 11.52 8.93
C GLY A 683 -19.26 12.84 8.87
N GLU A 684 -19.89 13.27 9.96
CA GLU A 684 -20.74 14.47 10.03
C GLU A 684 -19.92 15.75 10.24
N TRP A 685 -18.97 15.99 9.33
CA TRP A 685 -17.96 17.05 9.48
C TRP A 685 -18.52 18.46 9.30
N GLU A 686 -19.54 18.65 8.46
CA GLU A 686 -20.12 19.98 8.15
C GLU A 686 -20.71 20.64 9.39
N MET A 687 -21.43 19.85 10.20
CA MET A 687 -22.03 20.32 11.43
C MET A 687 -20.94 20.73 12.45
N LEU A 688 -19.92 19.89 12.65
CA LEU A 688 -18.83 20.18 13.59
C LEU A 688 -18.09 21.47 13.25
N THR A 689 -17.90 21.76 11.95
CA THR A 689 -17.26 23.00 11.51
C THR A 689 -18.09 24.26 11.75
N ALA A 690 -19.41 24.14 11.85
CA ALA A 690 -20.34 25.26 12.10
C ALA A 690 -20.56 25.57 13.59
N MET A 691 -20.02 24.75 14.50
CA MET A 691 -20.24 24.89 15.95
C MET A 691 -19.38 25.98 16.61
N ASP A 692 -19.84 26.47 17.76
CA ASP A 692 -19.12 27.46 18.57
C ASP A 692 -17.87 26.84 19.22
N LYS A 693 -16.71 27.48 19.03
CA LYS A 693 -15.37 26.98 19.39
C LYS A 693 -14.97 27.27 20.86
N ARG A 694 -15.94 27.54 21.74
CA ARG A 694 -15.66 27.87 23.17
C ARG A 694 -14.98 26.75 23.95
N TRP A 695 -15.15 25.49 23.52
CA TRP A 695 -14.65 24.32 24.21
C TRP A 695 -13.53 23.65 23.42
N THR A 696 -12.39 23.40 24.06
CA THR A 696 -11.17 22.90 23.42
C THR A 696 -11.36 21.57 22.67
N TYR A 697 -12.24 20.68 23.15
CA TYR A 697 -12.53 19.42 22.46
C TYR A 697 -13.38 19.60 21.20
N LEU A 698 -14.34 20.52 21.21
CA LEU A 698 -15.12 20.88 20.03
C LEU A 698 -14.23 21.60 19.01
N GLU A 699 -13.33 22.45 19.48
CA GLU A 699 -12.33 23.13 18.64
C GLU A 699 -11.39 22.11 17.97
N LEU A 700 -10.89 21.12 18.70
CA LEU A 700 -10.08 20.02 18.15
C LEU A 700 -10.86 19.18 17.14
N ALA A 701 -12.08 18.77 17.47
CA ALA A 701 -12.93 17.99 16.56
C ALA A 701 -13.26 18.77 15.28
N ALA A 702 -13.57 20.07 15.40
CA ALA A 702 -13.81 20.95 14.27
C ALA A 702 -12.56 21.12 13.39
N ALA A 703 -11.38 21.29 13.99
CA ALA A 703 -10.12 21.44 13.25
C ALA A 703 -9.78 20.18 12.44
N ILE A 704 -10.01 18.98 12.99
CA ILE A 704 -9.85 17.71 12.26
C ILE A 704 -10.92 17.59 11.17
N ALA A 705 -12.19 17.91 11.48
CA ALA A 705 -13.29 17.89 10.52
C ALA A 705 -13.05 18.79 9.31
N TYR A 706 -12.47 19.99 9.51
CA TYR A 706 -12.07 20.89 8.41
C TYR A 706 -11.04 20.22 7.48
N ALA A 707 -9.98 19.62 8.05
CA ALA A 707 -8.97 18.92 7.27
C ALA A 707 -9.54 17.73 6.49
N CYS A 708 -10.48 16.98 7.08
CA CYS A 708 -11.18 15.88 6.39
C CYS A 708 -12.04 16.38 5.21
N GLN A 709 -12.79 17.47 5.39
CA GLN A 709 -13.59 18.05 4.30
C GLN A 709 -12.73 18.49 3.11
N ASP A 710 -11.56 19.07 3.37
CA ASP A 710 -10.69 19.55 2.29
C ASP A 710 -10.00 18.42 1.53
N ILE A 711 -9.69 17.30 2.19
CA ILE A 711 -9.25 16.09 1.47
C ILE A 711 -10.36 15.61 0.53
N ASN A 712 -11.61 15.56 0.99
CA ASN A 712 -12.74 15.11 0.17
C ASN A 712 -13.06 16.09 -0.98
N LYS A 713 -13.00 17.40 -0.74
CA LYS A 713 -13.35 18.43 -1.75
C LYS A 713 -12.22 18.75 -2.71
N HIS A 714 -10.96 18.68 -2.26
CA HIS A 714 -9.80 19.22 -2.98
C HIS A 714 -8.65 18.23 -3.14
N LYS A 715 -8.82 16.96 -2.76
CA LYS A 715 -7.79 15.89 -2.83
C LYS A 715 -6.44 16.30 -2.19
N GLY A 716 -6.47 17.20 -1.21
CA GLY A 716 -5.26 17.71 -0.53
C GLY A 716 -4.39 18.66 -1.37
N SER A 717 -4.93 19.31 -2.42
CA SER A 717 -4.17 20.20 -3.33
C SER A 717 -4.13 21.68 -2.94
N LYS A 718 -5.04 22.15 -2.08
CA LYS A 718 -5.06 23.54 -1.58
C LYS A 718 -4.29 23.67 -0.27
N LYS A 719 -3.71 24.85 -0.01
CA LYS A 719 -3.23 25.26 1.32
C LYS A 719 -4.42 25.30 2.29
N ILE A 720 -4.32 24.58 3.39
CA ILE A 720 -5.40 24.37 4.37
C ILE A 720 -5.16 25.20 5.64
N SER A 721 -6.23 25.36 6.41
CA SER A 721 -6.22 26.00 7.73
C SER A 721 -5.18 25.34 8.64
N ARG A 722 -4.33 26.16 9.25
CA ARG A 722 -3.32 25.71 10.21
C ARG A 722 -3.91 25.33 11.56
N ASP A 723 -5.23 25.45 11.76
CA ASP A 723 -5.89 25.27 13.05
C ASP A 723 -5.52 23.95 13.75
N ALA A 724 -5.59 22.80 13.05
CA ALA A 724 -5.25 21.51 13.65
C ALA A 724 -3.76 21.42 14.03
N TRP A 725 -2.89 21.98 13.19
CA TRP A 725 -1.45 22.05 13.44
C TRP A 725 -1.13 22.94 14.63
N ASP A 726 -1.70 24.14 14.66
CA ASP A 726 -1.47 25.16 15.68
C ASP A 726 -2.07 24.76 17.05
N LEU A 727 -3.12 23.93 17.07
CA LEU A 727 -3.68 23.35 18.30
C LEU A 727 -2.85 22.19 18.85
N ILE A 728 -2.32 21.33 17.99
CA ILE A 728 -1.65 20.08 18.40
C ILE A 728 -0.15 20.30 18.68
N LEU A 729 0.54 21.14 17.91
CA LEU A 729 1.99 21.38 18.08
C LEU A 729 2.36 21.86 19.51
N PRO A 730 1.65 22.81 20.14
CA PRO A 730 1.98 23.27 21.50
C PRO A 730 1.89 22.19 22.57
N VAL A 731 1.11 21.12 22.35
CA VAL A 731 0.96 20.00 23.29
C VAL A 731 2.29 19.25 23.50
N PHE A 732 3.19 19.32 22.52
CA PHE A 732 4.51 18.68 22.55
C PHE A 732 5.64 19.64 22.94
N GLY A 733 5.31 20.89 23.26
CA GLY A 733 6.26 21.94 23.66
C GLY A 733 6.49 22.01 25.17
N PRO A 734 7.29 22.99 25.65
CA PRO A 734 7.51 23.19 27.07
C PRO A 734 6.22 23.65 27.75
N ALA A 735 5.99 23.18 28.99
CA ALA A 735 4.78 23.53 29.73
C ALA A 735 4.63 25.07 29.85
N PRO A 736 3.44 25.62 29.55
CA PRO A 736 3.25 27.06 29.60
C PRO A 736 3.46 27.59 31.04
N PRO A 737 4.09 28.77 31.21
CA PRO A 737 4.24 29.37 32.53
C PRO A 737 2.85 29.70 33.10
N THR A 738 2.54 29.13 34.26
CA THR A 738 1.26 29.35 34.96
C THR A 738 1.20 30.77 35.54
N LYS A 739 0.60 31.72 34.82
CA LYS A 739 0.19 33.01 35.42
C LYS A 739 -1.16 32.84 36.11
N ARG A 740 -1.18 33.09 37.43
CA ARG A 740 -2.42 33.14 38.22
C ARG A 740 -3.17 34.44 37.92
N SER A 741 -4.44 34.35 37.55
CA SER A 741 -5.36 35.49 37.52
C SER A 741 -5.74 35.92 38.94
N ALA A 742 -6.12 37.19 39.13
CA ALA A 742 -6.61 37.75 40.38
C ALA A 742 -7.90 37.06 40.93
N SER A 743 -8.56 36.22 40.12
CA SER A 743 -9.71 35.41 40.52
C SER A 743 -9.35 33.98 40.98
N GLY A 744 -8.06 33.62 41.04
CA GLY A 744 -7.62 32.27 41.41
C GLY A 744 -7.76 31.21 40.31
N ALA A 745 -8.28 31.57 39.13
CA ALA A 745 -8.32 30.68 37.96
C ALA A 745 -6.96 30.63 37.25
N THR A 746 -6.51 29.41 36.91
CA THR A 746 -5.34 29.17 36.05
C THR A 746 -5.73 29.46 34.59
N VAL A 747 -5.14 30.50 33.99
CA VAL A 747 -5.37 30.83 32.58
C VAL A 747 -4.10 30.50 31.80
N SER A 748 -4.22 29.56 30.85
CA SER A 748 -3.19 29.28 29.86
C SER A 748 -3.03 30.49 28.93
N PRO A 749 -1.80 30.97 28.64
CA PRO A 749 -1.57 32.14 27.80
C PRO A 749 -1.94 31.92 26.33
N THR A 750 -2.15 30.66 25.90
CA THR A 750 -2.56 30.28 24.54
C THR A 750 -4.06 30.00 24.39
N GLY A 751 -4.87 30.17 25.45
CA GLY A 751 -6.32 29.94 25.38
C GLY A 751 -6.77 28.47 25.26
N SER A 752 -5.88 27.53 24.89
CA SER A 752 -6.17 26.09 24.90
C SER A 752 -5.67 25.41 26.18
N ASN A 753 -6.52 24.58 26.79
CA ASN A 753 -6.22 23.71 27.94
C ASN A 753 -5.91 22.27 27.50
N LEU A 754 -5.55 22.05 26.23
CA LEU A 754 -5.34 20.72 25.66
C LEU A 754 -4.06 20.09 26.22
N THR A 755 -4.20 19.04 27.03
CA THR A 755 -3.05 18.27 27.56
C THR A 755 -2.70 17.08 26.67
N LYS A 756 -1.46 16.56 26.79
CA LYS A 756 -1.03 15.34 26.07
C LYS A 756 -1.97 14.16 26.33
N ASN A 757 -2.42 13.97 27.57
CA ASN A 757 -3.32 12.88 27.94
C ASN A 757 -4.72 13.04 27.32
N CYS A 758 -5.25 14.27 27.32
CA CYS A 758 -6.52 14.59 26.67
C CYS A 758 -6.47 14.31 25.17
N LEU A 759 -5.39 14.75 24.49
CA LEU A 759 -5.18 14.51 23.07
C LEU A 759 -5.09 13.00 22.77
N VAL A 760 -4.26 12.24 23.50
CA VAL A 760 -4.10 10.80 23.28
C VAL A 760 -5.43 10.06 23.46
N ASN A 761 -6.17 10.34 24.53
CA ASN A 761 -7.48 9.72 24.78
C ASN A 761 -8.50 10.03 23.67
N PHE A 762 -8.44 11.23 23.10
CA PHE A 762 -9.29 11.61 21.98
C PHE A 762 -8.91 10.85 20.69
N LEU A 763 -7.63 10.87 20.32
CA LEU A 763 -7.15 10.25 19.08
C LEU A 763 -7.32 8.72 19.07
N LEU A 764 -7.16 8.04 20.21
CA LEU A 764 -7.32 6.59 20.33
C LEU A 764 -8.78 6.11 20.16
N LYS A 765 -9.76 7.01 20.30
CA LYS A 765 -11.17 6.71 20.07
C LYS A 765 -11.64 7.01 18.65
N LEU A 766 -10.75 7.45 17.75
CA LEU A 766 -11.08 7.60 16.34
C LEU A 766 -11.21 6.21 15.67
N ARG A 767 -12.15 6.11 14.73
CA ARG A 767 -12.50 4.88 13.98
C ARG A 767 -12.61 5.14 12.47
N GLU A 768 -13.00 6.36 12.07
CA GLU A 768 -13.18 6.70 10.66
C GLU A 768 -11.84 6.86 9.92
N SER A 769 -11.77 6.30 8.70
CA SER A 769 -10.53 6.15 7.93
C SER A 769 -9.89 7.49 7.52
N ASN A 770 -10.69 8.45 7.05
CA ASN A 770 -10.15 9.75 6.64
C ASN A 770 -9.63 10.55 7.85
N CYS A 771 -10.35 10.54 8.96
CA CYS A 771 -9.95 11.18 10.22
C CYS A 771 -8.63 10.59 10.73
N LEU A 772 -8.50 9.26 10.74
CA LEU A 772 -7.26 8.58 11.12
C LEU A 772 -6.13 8.92 10.15
N THR A 773 -6.40 8.98 8.85
CA THR A 773 -5.40 9.36 7.84
C THR A 773 -4.91 10.79 8.01
N VAL A 774 -5.81 11.75 8.27
CA VAL A 774 -5.47 13.14 8.59
C VAL A 774 -4.58 13.20 9.82
N VAL A 775 -4.99 12.57 10.92
CA VAL A 775 -4.24 12.60 12.19
C VAL A 775 -2.86 11.95 12.04
N ILE A 776 -2.78 10.79 11.40
CA ILE A 776 -1.50 10.08 11.17
C ILE A 776 -0.59 10.93 10.27
N SER A 777 -1.13 11.54 9.21
CA SER A 777 -0.33 12.43 8.35
C SER A 777 0.17 13.67 9.09
N LEU A 778 -0.65 14.26 9.97
CA LEU A 778 -0.28 15.41 10.79
C LEU A 778 0.88 15.06 11.73
N LEU A 779 0.75 13.95 12.47
CA LEU A 779 1.74 13.49 13.42
C LEU A 779 3.05 13.05 12.73
N ALA A 780 2.96 12.37 11.57
CA ALA A 780 4.12 12.01 10.77
C ALA A 780 4.86 13.25 10.25
N ARG A 781 4.12 14.26 9.76
CA ARG A 781 4.72 15.52 9.33
C ARG A 781 5.38 16.27 10.49
N LEU A 782 4.70 16.37 11.63
CA LEU A 782 5.26 16.99 12.84
C LEU A 782 6.57 16.30 13.23
N HIS A 783 6.60 14.96 13.24
CA HIS A 783 7.82 14.21 13.54
C HIS A 783 8.95 14.55 12.56
N ASN A 784 8.69 14.51 11.24
CA ASN A 784 9.71 14.78 10.22
C ASN A 784 10.28 16.21 10.34
N VAL A 785 9.42 17.21 10.51
CA VAL A 785 9.85 18.62 10.63
C VAL A 785 10.59 18.90 11.93
N LEU A 786 10.29 18.18 13.02
CA LEU A 786 11.01 18.32 14.29
C LEU A 786 12.35 17.57 14.32
N LYS A 787 12.47 16.47 13.58
CA LYS A 787 13.71 15.66 13.51
C LYS A 787 14.70 16.20 12.47
N ASP A 788 14.20 16.76 11.36
CA ASP A 788 14.98 17.41 10.28
C ASP A 788 16.13 16.55 9.72
N GLU A 789 15.90 15.24 9.57
CA GLU A 789 16.85 14.27 9.03
C GLU A 789 16.25 13.57 7.78
N PRO A 790 16.73 13.86 6.56
CA PRO A 790 16.13 13.35 5.33
C PRO A 790 16.26 11.82 5.18
N SER A 791 17.26 11.21 5.82
CA SER A 791 17.47 9.76 5.81
C SER A 791 16.50 8.98 6.71
N LEU A 792 15.77 9.65 7.61
CA LEU A 792 14.85 9.04 8.58
C LEU A 792 13.44 9.66 8.49
N GLU A 793 13.02 10.06 7.29
CA GLU A 793 11.66 10.58 7.07
C GLU A 793 10.62 9.47 7.10
N ILE A 794 9.55 9.70 7.88
CA ILE A 794 8.36 8.84 7.90
C ILE A 794 7.45 9.21 6.71
N SER A 795 6.92 8.22 6.00
CA SER A 795 5.95 8.40 4.93
C SER A 795 4.76 9.25 5.38
N CYS A 796 4.65 10.46 4.85
CA CYS A 796 3.52 11.36 5.12
C CYS A 796 2.59 11.42 3.91
N GLN A 797 1.33 11.01 4.09
CA GLN A 797 0.30 11.30 3.08
C GLN A 797 -0.08 12.79 3.12
N TYR A 798 -0.60 13.31 2.00
CA TYR A 798 -1.09 14.70 1.92
C TYR A 798 -0.08 15.74 2.42
N ILE A 799 1.20 15.66 2.01
CA ILE A 799 2.26 16.57 2.48
C ILE A 799 1.90 18.06 2.32
N GLY A 800 1.15 18.41 1.27
CA GLY A 800 0.68 19.79 1.02
C GLY A 800 -0.35 20.33 2.02
N LEU A 801 -0.92 19.47 2.88
CA LEU A 801 -1.89 19.81 3.93
C LEU A 801 -1.21 20.57 5.09
N TRP A 802 0.07 20.30 5.34
CA TRP A 802 0.75 20.69 6.56
C TRP A 802 1.94 21.63 6.31
N PRO A 803 2.29 22.50 7.27
CA PRO A 803 3.52 23.30 7.21
C PRO A 803 4.79 22.48 6.97
N ALA A 804 5.76 23.10 6.29
CA ALA A 804 7.07 22.51 6.01
C ALA A 804 8.14 22.87 7.04
N VAL A 805 7.92 23.92 7.84
CA VAL A 805 8.90 24.45 8.79
C VAL A 805 8.18 24.83 10.08
N VAL A 806 8.81 24.56 11.22
CA VAL A 806 8.36 24.99 12.55
C VAL A 806 9.36 26.00 13.11
N SER A 807 8.84 27.08 13.68
CA SER A 807 9.67 28.02 14.45
C SER A 807 10.09 27.35 15.76
N ASN A 808 11.39 27.32 16.04
CA ASN A 808 11.96 26.76 17.28
C ASN A 808 11.71 25.25 17.46
N SER A 809 12.06 24.43 16.46
CA SER A 809 11.92 22.96 16.49
C SER A 809 12.50 22.31 17.75
N ASN A 810 13.65 22.79 18.22
CA ASN A 810 14.34 22.30 19.42
C ASN A 810 13.54 22.45 20.72
N SER A 811 12.49 23.28 20.76
CA SER A 811 11.64 23.42 21.95
C SER A 811 10.60 22.31 22.09
N TYR A 812 10.36 21.53 21.03
CA TYR A 812 9.34 20.48 21.01
C TYR A 812 9.97 19.08 21.10
N SER A 813 9.27 18.16 21.74
CA SER A 813 9.73 16.77 21.89
C SER A 813 9.33 15.91 20.68
N SER A 814 10.24 15.70 19.74
CA SER A 814 10.05 14.76 18.61
C SER A 814 9.74 13.33 19.08
N ARG A 815 10.38 12.90 20.18
CA ARG A 815 10.11 11.60 20.83
C ARG A 815 8.66 11.47 21.30
N SER A 816 8.10 12.50 21.92
CA SER A 816 6.70 12.47 22.36
C SER A 816 5.72 12.40 21.19
N VAL A 817 6.03 13.06 20.07
CA VAL A 817 5.24 12.95 18.84
C VAL A 817 5.30 11.52 18.29
N ALA A 818 6.50 10.92 18.25
CA ALA A 818 6.71 9.55 17.81
C ALA A 818 5.93 8.51 18.64
N GLU A 819 5.89 8.66 19.97
CA GLU A 819 5.10 7.82 20.87
C GLU A 819 3.61 7.89 20.53
N VAL A 820 3.05 9.10 20.41
CA VAL A 820 1.63 9.30 20.09
C VAL A 820 1.31 8.77 18.70
N LEU A 821 2.17 9.04 17.71
CA LEU A 821 2.04 8.51 16.36
C LEU A 821 2.01 6.96 16.36
N THR A 822 2.89 6.34 17.14
CA THR A 822 2.95 4.87 17.27
C THR A 822 1.66 4.32 17.87
N HIS A 823 1.17 4.89 18.98
CA HIS A 823 -0.07 4.46 19.62
C HIS A 823 -1.30 4.61 18.70
N VAL A 824 -1.41 5.72 17.98
CA VAL A 824 -2.52 5.96 17.04
C VAL A 824 -2.45 5.01 15.85
N THR A 825 -1.26 4.80 15.28
CA THR A 825 -1.07 3.89 14.13
C THR A 825 -1.37 2.44 14.49
N LEU A 826 -0.91 1.96 15.65
CA LEU A 826 -1.21 0.61 16.14
C LEU A 826 -2.71 0.42 16.40
N GLN A 827 -3.36 1.42 17.01
CA GLN A 827 -4.79 1.39 17.25
C GLN A 827 -5.58 1.39 15.94
N ALA A 828 -5.17 2.17 14.94
CA ALA A 828 -5.80 2.18 13.61
C ALA A 828 -5.67 0.81 12.93
N LEU A 829 -4.49 0.18 12.98
CA LEU A 829 -4.24 -1.14 12.40
C LEU A 829 -5.00 -2.27 13.12
N LYS A 830 -5.35 -2.11 14.41
CA LYS A 830 -6.21 -3.07 15.13
C LYS A 830 -7.57 -3.23 14.44
N PHE A 831 -8.13 -2.13 13.93
CA PHE A 831 -9.44 -2.13 13.27
C PHE A 831 -9.34 -2.19 11.73
N MET A 832 -8.23 -1.74 11.15
CA MET A 832 -7.98 -1.71 9.71
C MET A 832 -6.62 -2.35 9.34
N PRO A 833 -6.47 -3.68 9.51
CA PRO A 833 -5.18 -4.36 9.35
C PRO A 833 -4.65 -4.31 7.91
N ASN A 834 -5.53 -4.19 6.91
CA ASN A 834 -5.18 -4.23 5.49
C ASN A 834 -4.91 -2.84 4.88
N HIS A 835 -4.88 -1.77 5.68
CA HIS A 835 -4.70 -0.41 5.17
C HIS A 835 -3.23 -0.13 4.84
N PHE A 836 -2.85 -0.29 3.56
CA PHE A 836 -1.47 -0.19 3.07
C PHE A 836 -0.70 1.06 3.56
N PRO A 837 -1.27 2.29 3.51
CA PRO A 837 -0.59 3.48 4.03
C PRO A 837 -0.19 3.39 5.50
N PHE A 838 -1.03 2.79 6.35
CA PHE A 838 -0.75 2.68 7.79
C PHE A 838 0.33 1.65 8.06
N LEU A 839 0.35 0.55 7.29
CA LEU A 839 1.43 -0.44 7.35
C LEU A 839 2.77 0.17 6.92
N LYS A 840 2.77 1.01 5.88
CA LYS A 840 3.98 1.74 5.44
C LYS A 840 4.49 2.68 6.53
N VAL A 841 3.61 3.50 7.11
CA VAL A 841 3.95 4.39 8.24
C VAL A 841 4.50 3.60 9.42
N LEU A 842 3.89 2.46 9.79
CA LEU A 842 4.40 1.60 10.86
C LEU A 842 5.79 1.02 10.54
N GLY A 843 6.02 0.62 9.29
CA GLY A 843 7.34 0.18 8.81
C GLY A 843 8.40 1.27 8.99
N ASP A 844 8.09 2.50 8.58
CA ASP A 844 8.99 3.65 8.70
C ASP A 844 9.22 4.02 10.17
N ILE A 845 8.20 4.00 11.03
CA ILE A 845 8.32 4.19 12.48
C ILE A 845 9.30 3.18 13.08
N ASN A 846 9.15 1.90 12.75
CA ASN A 846 10.01 0.83 13.24
C ASN A 846 11.46 0.94 12.72
N PHE A 847 11.66 1.55 11.56
CA PHE A 847 12.99 1.83 11.02
C PHE A 847 13.63 3.07 11.67
N CYS A 848 12.86 4.16 11.83
CA CYS A 848 13.34 5.46 12.29
C CYS A 848 13.51 5.59 13.80
N LEU A 849 12.86 4.71 14.59
CA LEU A 849 12.88 4.71 16.06
C LEU A 849 13.67 3.54 16.68
N LYS A 850 14.36 2.76 15.86
CA LYS A 850 15.26 1.70 16.33
C LYS A 850 16.57 2.22 16.88
#